data_AF-E4XGJ0-F1
#
_entry.id   AF-E4XGJ0-F1
#
_cell.length_a   1.000
_cell.length_b   1.000
_cell.length_c   1.000
_cell.angle_alpha   90.00
_cell.angle_beta   90.00
_cell.angle_gamma   90.00
#
_symmetry.space_group_name_H-M   'P 1'
#
loop_
_entity.id
_entity.type
_entity.pdbx_description
1 polymer ?
#
loop_
_entity_poly.entity_id
_entity_poly.type
_entity_poly.pdbx_seq_one_letter_code
_entity_poly.pdbx_strand_id
1 'polypeptide(L)'
;MEDVKKFFPTLVDRMSIFAVDPNNNDSRNKDQFRIGFGSFVDRPVAPFYYDHPEHIKNPCLTNGDQCEPMFTFDVTSRLTSNVLKTKEDLKAMKTSDNIDPSEAVLDAILQSIRCERDDGVGWHGGAFKLLVVTTDASYKAAGDGLIGGLFNANDGKCHKGGDWPFYEKNIDYPSIGQIYEGNVPNIQAGQLLRQGEENENSEAIDLIVGAYEKMAEKVLIRGSANHPDHLQVVVYKKCGKDEEYVKCEDINKCLCERVAKKENVSFMVEYMWNEDCPEGDCEPFEQEFSIFGTDETTHAGIQFLNHCECQGDSSPPSYIKCQNGNYHCGECDCDEGFEGALCECEEQDITEDLAACAAPTTDDYFQLELCSGKGTCECGKCACNKEDTGFRIDGEFCGCDTSMCPHTGGMECSGHGKCDCKSYSCACDDGWEGEDCACSQDMSSCIANGIECAGNGECVCGECRCKQTNLGYFDPNDNCQTYIDICETIKECTLCLNGAKKLNFFDDGSDFVVREECGVKCPSDFEDLQMRRDGLYILINAKEHFTEEAKVNAVGSDMMRCVFETIIDGESCKLEAFMERKVEKDQKESNIIIGTEKCKLFPINVWSIMIMSFLGFLLLGLLILLIAWFGIMYYQRKEYLDHKKGLEMNQFKANPLYTEPVTEHSAVMH
;
A
#
# COMPACT_ATOMS: atom_id res chain seq x y z
N MET A 1 -35.99 2.58 19.36
CA MET A 1 -37.05 2.81 18.33
C MET A 1 -37.57 4.26 18.23
N GLU A 2 -37.77 5.02 19.32
CA GLU A 2 -38.26 6.42 19.22
C GLU A 2 -37.30 7.38 18.54
N ASP A 3 -36.00 7.22 18.77
CA ASP A 3 -34.99 8.10 18.16
C ASP A 3 -34.87 7.91 16.64
N VAL A 4 -35.14 6.69 16.16
CA VAL A 4 -35.24 6.40 14.72
C VAL A 4 -36.37 7.22 14.09
N LYS A 5 -37.52 7.36 14.76
CA LYS A 5 -38.65 8.15 14.24
C LYS A 5 -38.34 9.63 14.08
N LYS A 6 -37.46 10.18 14.93
CA LYS A 6 -37.06 11.60 14.89
C LYS A 6 -36.09 11.90 13.74
N PHE A 7 -35.15 11.00 13.49
CA PHE A 7 -34.04 11.20 12.55
C PHE A 7 -34.30 10.69 11.12
N PHE A 8 -34.95 9.53 11.01
CA PHE A 8 -35.10 8.80 9.74
C PHE A 8 -35.78 9.62 8.63
N PRO A 9 -36.79 10.49 8.89
CA PRO A 9 -37.35 11.33 7.84
C PRO A 9 -36.32 12.24 7.16
N THR A 10 -35.39 12.81 7.93
CA THR A 10 -34.33 13.69 7.42
C THR A 10 -33.27 12.92 6.65
N LEU A 11 -32.92 11.70 7.11
CA LEU A 11 -32.04 10.78 6.37
C LEU A 11 -32.63 10.44 5.00
N VAL A 12 -33.91 10.05 4.97
CA VAL A 12 -34.64 9.70 3.75
C VAL A 12 -34.61 10.85 2.75
N ASP A 13 -34.85 12.09 3.21
CA ASP A 13 -34.80 13.27 2.35
C ASP A 13 -33.42 13.49 1.74
N ARG A 14 -32.35 13.43 2.55
CA ARG A 14 -30.97 13.61 2.06
C ARG A 14 -30.53 12.51 1.10
N MET A 15 -30.83 11.24 1.40
CA MET A 15 -30.51 10.13 0.51
C MET A 15 -31.29 10.20 -0.81
N SER A 16 -32.56 10.59 -0.77
CA SER A 16 -33.36 10.74 -1.99
C SER A 16 -32.82 11.83 -2.94
N ILE A 17 -32.26 12.92 -2.40
CA ILE A 17 -31.61 13.97 -3.19
C ILE A 17 -30.30 13.47 -3.80
N PHE A 18 -29.51 12.69 -3.06
CA PHE A 18 -28.24 12.18 -3.58
C PHE A 18 -28.45 11.14 -4.69
N ALA A 19 -29.42 10.25 -4.51
CA ALA A 19 -29.69 9.15 -5.43
C ALA A 19 -30.32 9.60 -6.75
N VAL A 20 -30.93 10.80 -6.79
CA VAL A 20 -31.56 11.36 -7.99
C VAL A 20 -30.68 12.49 -8.53
N ASP A 21 -30.03 12.29 -9.68
CA ASP A 21 -29.26 13.35 -10.35
C ASP A 21 -30.15 14.58 -10.62
N PRO A 22 -29.93 15.73 -9.95
CA PRO A 22 -30.79 16.90 -10.11
C PRO A 22 -30.65 17.58 -11.47
N ASN A 23 -29.62 17.24 -12.26
CA ASN A 23 -29.38 17.79 -13.60
C ASN A 23 -29.90 16.89 -14.73
N ASN A 24 -30.41 15.69 -14.42
CA ASN A 24 -30.94 14.77 -15.41
C ASN A 24 -32.47 14.82 -15.41
N ASN A 25 -33.05 15.48 -16.42
CA ASN A 25 -34.49 15.77 -16.52
C ASN A 25 -35.32 14.56 -17.03
N ASP A 26 -34.78 13.35 -16.95
CA ASP A 26 -35.45 12.13 -17.36
C ASP A 26 -36.43 11.68 -16.26
N SER A 27 -37.73 11.69 -16.58
CA SER A 27 -38.80 11.24 -15.68
C SER A 27 -38.66 9.78 -15.21
N ARG A 28 -37.77 8.98 -15.84
CA ARG A 28 -37.44 7.61 -15.44
C ARG A 28 -36.53 7.52 -14.19
N ASN A 29 -35.87 8.61 -13.78
CA ASN A 29 -34.93 8.60 -12.64
C ASN A 29 -35.60 8.52 -11.26
N LYS A 30 -36.88 8.87 -11.11
CA LYS A 30 -37.58 8.83 -9.81
C LYS A 30 -37.85 7.42 -9.29
N ASP A 31 -37.82 6.41 -10.17
CA ASP A 31 -38.05 5.01 -9.81
C ASP A 31 -36.76 4.25 -9.46
N GLN A 32 -35.58 4.89 -9.56
CA GLN A 32 -34.27 4.28 -9.28
C GLN A 32 -33.90 4.26 -7.79
N PHE A 33 -34.41 5.20 -6.99
CA PHE A 33 -34.22 5.21 -5.54
C PHE A 33 -35.40 4.53 -4.85
N ARG A 34 -35.11 3.50 -4.05
CA ARG A 34 -36.10 2.82 -3.20
C ARG A 34 -35.65 2.85 -1.76
N ILE A 35 -36.59 3.07 -0.86
CA ILE A 35 -36.33 3.07 0.58
C ILE A 35 -37.42 2.30 1.31
N GLY A 36 -37.02 1.67 2.40
CA GLY A 36 -37.82 0.84 3.28
C GLY A 36 -37.14 0.77 4.62
N PHE A 37 -37.80 0.20 5.61
CA PHE A 37 -37.22 -0.04 6.91
C PHE A 37 -37.85 -1.26 7.56
N GLY A 38 -37.05 -1.91 8.41
CA GLY A 38 -37.51 -2.91 9.34
C GLY A 38 -37.20 -2.49 10.77
N SER A 39 -37.81 -3.20 11.70
CA SER A 39 -37.52 -3.07 13.13
C SER A 39 -37.18 -4.42 13.72
N PHE A 40 -36.44 -4.42 14.81
CA PHE A 40 -36.12 -5.61 15.59
C PHE A 40 -36.10 -5.27 17.07
N VAL A 41 -36.27 -6.29 17.91
CA VAL A 41 -36.09 -6.20 19.36
C VAL A 41 -35.29 -7.42 19.79
N ASP A 42 -35.99 -8.53 20.02
CA ASP A 42 -35.35 -9.77 20.42
C ASP A 42 -36.26 -10.99 20.24
N ARG A 43 -35.77 -12.16 20.61
CA ARG A 43 -36.54 -13.39 20.61
C ARG A 43 -37.54 -13.39 21.77
N PRO A 44 -38.85 -13.60 21.50
CA PRO A 44 -39.88 -13.70 22.53
C PRO A 44 -39.81 -15.04 23.28
N VAL A 45 -38.67 -15.31 23.91
CA VAL A 45 -38.38 -16.48 24.75
C VAL A 45 -37.74 -16.06 26.05
N ALA A 46 -38.11 -16.73 27.15
CA ALA A 46 -37.36 -16.59 28.39
C ALA A 46 -35.93 -17.12 28.19
N PRO A 47 -34.89 -16.48 28.75
CA PRO A 47 -34.93 -15.36 29.70
C PRO A 47 -34.87 -13.95 29.09
N PHE A 48 -34.88 -13.81 27.75
CA PHE A 48 -34.77 -12.51 27.06
C PHE A 48 -36.05 -11.67 27.14
N TYR A 49 -37.15 -12.33 27.51
CA TYR A 49 -38.50 -11.80 27.46
C TYR A 49 -39.31 -12.14 28.72
N TYR A 50 -40.30 -11.30 29.02
CA TYR A 50 -41.22 -11.49 30.13
C TYR A 50 -42.23 -12.61 29.84
N ASP A 51 -42.25 -13.66 30.67
CA ASP A 51 -43.16 -14.79 30.54
C ASP A 51 -44.56 -14.57 31.19
N HIS A 52 -44.76 -13.43 31.86
CA HIS A 52 -46.03 -13.11 32.51
C HIS A 52 -47.09 -12.61 31.50
N PRO A 53 -48.33 -13.15 31.48
CA PRO A 53 -49.33 -12.88 30.45
C PRO A 53 -49.67 -11.40 30.17
N GLU A 54 -49.54 -10.52 31.17
CA GLU A 54 -49.75 -9.09 31.00
C GLU A 54 -48.55 -8.41 30.32
N HIS A 55 -47.33 -8.74 30.75
CA HIS A 55 -46.10 -8.27 30.09
C HIS A 55 -45.96 -8.84 28.69
N ILE A 56 -46.56 -10.02 28.43
CA ILE A 56 -46.57 -10.58 27.09
C ILE A 56 -47.29 -9.65 26.10
N LYS A 57 -48.40 -9.06 26.54
CA LYS A 57 -49.21 -8.15 25.74
C LYS A 57 -48.66 -6.73 25.71
N ASN A 58 -47.96 -6.33 26.77
CA ASN A 58 -47.37 -5.01 26.91
C ASN A 58 -46.06 -5.10 27.72
N PRO A 59 -44.91 -5.29 27.04
CA PRO A 59 -43.61 -5.39 27.70
C PRO A 59 -43.28 -4.18 28.59
N CYS A 60 -43.74 -2.99 28.20
CA CYS A 60 -43.45 -1.72 28.85
C CYS A 60 -44.28 -1.42 30.12
N LEU A 61 -45.03 -2.39 30.62
CA LEU A 61 -45.84 -2.25 31.84
C LEU A 61 -45.05 -1.77 33.06
N THR A 62 -43.77 -2.15 33.16
CA THR A 62 -42.84 -1.71 34.21
C THR A 62 -42.63 -0.20 34.23
N ASN A 63 -42.68 0.45 33.06
CA ASN A 63 -42.49 1.89 32.89
C ASN A 63 -43.82 2.67 32.90
N GLY A 64 -44.96 1.97 32.96
CA GLY A 64 -46.30 2.58 32.90
C GLY A 64 -46.74 2.96 31.49
N ASP A 65 -45.99 2.56 30.46
CA ASP A 65 -46.24 2.86 29.06
C ASP A 65 -46.99 1.73 28.34
N GLN A 66 -47.56 2.03 27.18
CA GLN A 66 -48.19 1.05 26.30
C GLN A 66 -47.34 0.86 25.04
N CYS A 67 -46.89 -0.36 24.80
CA CYS A 67 -46.08 -0.72 23.64
C CYS A 67 -46.53 -2.06 23.03
N GLU A 68 -45.99 -2.39 21.86
CA GLU A 68 -46.32 -3.63 21.15
C GLU A 68 -45.66 -4.86 21.81
N PRO A 69 -46.23 -6.07 21.64
CA PRO A 69 -45.57 -7.30 22.03
C PRO A 69 -44.19 -7.43 21.37
N MET A 70 -43.25 -8.05 22.09
CA MET A 70 -41.90 -8.30 21.57
C MET A 70 -41.94 -9.19 20.31
N PHE A 71 -41.03 -8.88 19.39
CA PHE A 71 -40.78 -9.63 18.18
C PHE A 71 -39.29 -9.60 17.81
N THR A 72 -38.86 -10.58 17.01
CA THR A 72 -37.44 -10.70 16.62
C THR A 72 -37.11 -9.73 15.50
N PHE A 73 -37.79 -9.82 14.36
CA PHE A 73 -37.61 -8.90 13.23
C PHE A 73 -38.93 -8.72 12.47
N ASP A 74 -39.17 -7.48 12.02
CA ASP A 74 -40.32 -7.09 11.22
C ASP A 74 -39.89 -6.21 10.04
N VAL A 75 -40.40 -6.51 8.84
CA VAL A 75 -40.26 -5.63 7.67
C VAL A 75 -41.44 -4.65 7.66
N THR A 76 -41.34 -3.61 8.48
CA THR A 76 -42.41 -2.62 8.70
C THR A 76 -42.79 -1.87 7.42
N SER A 77 -41.81 -1.54 6.58
CA SER A 77 -42.05 -0.94 5.26
C SER A 77 -41.08 -1.51 4.23
N ARG A 78 -41.62 -2.21 3.23
CA ARG A 78 -40.82 -2.77 2.11
C ARG A 78 -40.20 -1.66 1.27
N LEU A 79 -39.12 -2.00 0.56
CA LEU A 79 -38.46 -1.08 -0.37
C LEU A 79 -39.45 -0.58 -1.44
N THR A 80 -39.66 0.73 -1.48
CA THR A 80 -40.58 1.40 -2.40
C THR A 80 -40.00 2.72 -2.90
N SER A 81 -40.36 3.14 -4.11
CA SER A 81 -40.06 4.49 -4.61
C SER A 81 -40.99 5.55 -3.99
N ASN A 82 -42.08 5.14 -3.33
CA ASN A 82 -42.98 6.05 -2.62
C ASN A 82 -42.44 6.41 -1.23
N VAL A 83 -41.52 7.38 -1.21
CA VAL A 83 -40.91 7.94 0.01
C VAL A 83 -41.95 8.43 1.03
N LEU A 84 -43.08 8.97 0.58
CA LEU A 84 -44.13 9.47 1.48
C LEU A 84 -44.78 8.32 2.26
N LYS A 85 -45.04 7.18 1.60
CA LYS A 85 -45.56 5.98 2.25
C LYS A 85 -44.62 5.49 3.34
N THR A 86 -43.31 5.41 3.06
CA THR A 86 -42.31 4.99 4.06
C THR A 86 -42.31 5.92 5.28
N LYS A 87 -42.46 7.24 5.07
CA LYS A 87 -42.58 8.21 6.18
C LYS A 87 -43.86 8.04 6.99
N GLU A 88 -44.97 7.68 6.36
CA GLU A 88 -46.24 7.37 7.03
C GLU A 88 -46.13 6.09 7.87
N ASP A 89 -45.59 5.01 7.28
CA ASP A 89 -45.34 3.74 7.96
C ASP A 89 -44.43 3.94 9.19
N LEU A 90 -43.36 4.75 9.06
CA LEU A 90 -42.44 5.07 10.16
C LEU A 90 -43.14 5.80 11.32
N LYS A 91 -44.02 6.76 11.02
CA LYS A 91 -44.78 7.46 12.05
C LYS A 91 -45.75 6.53 12.77
N ALA A 92 -46.30 5.55 12.05
CA ALA A 92 -47.25 4.58 12.58
C ALA A 92 -46.59 3.45 13.39
N MET A 93 -45.28 3.21 13.21
CA MET A 93 -44.51 2.22 13.96
C MET A 93 -44.71 2.45 15.46
N LYS A 94 -44.84 1.39 16.26
CA LYS A 94 -44.90 1.48 17.73
C LYS A 94 -43.66 0.86 18.35
N THR A 95 -43.32 1.30 19.56
CA THR A 95 -42.18 0.75 20.31
C THR A 95 -42.52 -0.61 20.89
N SER A 96 -41.50 -1.35 21.31
CA SER A 96 -41.56 -2.57 22.11
C SER A 96 -40.37 -2.55 23.08
N ASP A 97 -40.29 -3.51 23.99
CA ASP A 97 -39.25 -3.59 25.03
C ASP A 97 -38.79 -5.03 25.28
N ASN A 98 -37.58 -5.19 25.81
CA ASN A 98 -36.97 -6.47 26.19
C ASN A 98 -36.41 -6.43 27.62
N ILE A 99 -35.98 -7.59 28.15
CA ILE A 99 -35.46 -7.65 29.53
C ILE A 99 -33.99 -7.27 29.58
N ASP A 100 -33.19 -7.79 28.66
CA ASP A 100 -31.74 -7.72 28.70
C ASP A 100 -31.18 -6.72 27.68
N PRO A 101 -29.98 -6.16 27.90
CA PRO A 101 -29.45 -5.05 27.10
C PRO A 101 -28.87 -5.47 25.73
N SER A 102 -29.00 -6.74 25.35
CA SER A 102 -28.51 -7.27 24.07
C SER A 102 -29.70 -7.64 23.20
N GLU A 103 -29.67 -7.28 21.91
CA GLU A 103 -30.79 -7.41 20.97
C GLU A 103 -30.49 -8.42 19.84
N ALA A 104 -31.53 -8.83 19.12
CA ALA A 104 -31.44 -9.75 17.98
C ALA A 104 -30.96 -9.07 16.67
N VAL A 105 -29.93 -8.23 16.75
CA VAL A 105 -29.38 -7.45 15.63
C VAL A 105 -28.96 -8.36 14.46
N LEU A 106 -28.27 -9.46 14.75
CA LEU A 106 -27.76 -10.35 13.69
C LEU A 106 -28.88 -11.12 12.98
N ASP A 107 -29.98 -11.45 13.68
CA ASP A 107 -31.18 -12.03 13.03
C ASP A 107 -31.79 -11.04 12.04
N ALA A 108 -31.91 -9.77 12.44
CA ALA A 108 -32.44 -8.71 11.57
C ALA A 108 -31.57 -8.50 10.33
N ILE A 109 -30.24 -8.50 10.48
CA ILE A 109 -29.30 -8.42 9.35
C ILE A 109 -29.47 -9.63 8.42
N LEU A 110 -29.42 -10.85 8.97
CA LEU A 110 -29.50 -12.07 8.16
C LEU A 110 -30.81 -12.15 7.38
N GLN A 111 -31.96 -11.90 8.03
CA GLN A 111 -33.25 -11.93 7.36
C GLN A 111 -33.39 -10.81 6.32
N SER A 112 -32.82 -9.62 6.59
CA SER A 112 -32.79 -8.53 5.61
C SER A 112 -31.99 -8.89 4.35
N ILE A 113 -30.92 -9.66 4.52
CA ILE A 113 -30.07 -10.12 3.42
C ILE A 113 -30.73 -11.27 2.66
N ARG A 114 -31.30 -12.27 3.35
CA ARG A 114 -31.83 -13.49 2.72
C ARG A 114 -33.24 -13.36 2.14
N CYS A 115 -34.10 -12.52 2.71
CA CYS A 115 -35.47 -12.35 2.26
C CYS A 115 -35.57 -11.29 1.14
N GLU A 116 -34.89 -11.53 0.03
CA GLU A 116 -34.66 -10.53 -1.01
C GLU A 116 -35.88 -10.12 -1.81
N ARG A 117 -36.77 -11.06 -2.12
CA ARG A 117 -37.87 -10.85 -3.07
C ARG A 117 -38.92 -9.88 -2.53
N ASP A 118 -39.84 -9.45 -3.41
CA ASP A 118 -40.97 -8.54 -3.10
C ASP A 118 -41.81 -8.96 -1.90
N ASP A 119 -41.71 -10.24 -1.55
CA ASP A 119 -42.47 -10.90 -0.54
C ASP A 119 -41.77 -10.80 0.85
N GLY A 120 -40.49 -10.39 0.90
CA GLY A 120 -39.67 -9.98 2.05
C GLY A 120 -39.31 -8.48 2.03
N VAL A 121 -38.02 -8.14 1.96
CA VAL A 121 -37.50 -6.75 1.94
C VAL A 121 -37.77 -6.04 0.61
N GLY A 122 -37.68 -6.77 -0.51
CA GLY A 122 -37.91 -6.24 -1.86
C GLY A 122 -36.67 -5.61 -2.51
N TRP A 123 -35.49 -6.21 -2.36
CA TRP A 123 -34.28 -5.77 -3.05
C TRP A 123 -34.48 -5.83 -4.56
N HIS A 124 -34.07 -4.77 -5.26
CA HIS A 124 -34.17 -4.69 -6.72
C HIS A 124 -32.89 -5.18 -7.39
N GLY A 125 -33.04 -5.88 -8.53
CA GLY A 125 -31.93 -6.29 -9.37
C GLY A 125 -31.23 -5.09 -10.03
N GLY A 126 -29.91 -5.13 -10.15
CA GLY A 126 -29.11 -4.10 -10.83
C GLY A 126 -28.97 -2.78 -10.07
N ALA A 127 -29.33 -2.75 -8.78
CA ALA A 127 -29.21 -1.58 -7.92
C ALA A 127 -28.16 -1.80 -6.83
N PHE A 128 -27.50 -0.72 -6.41
CA PHE A 128 -26.65 -0.73 -5.21
C PHE A 128 -27.51 -0.89 -3.95
N LYS A 129 -27.17 -1.83 -3.07
CA LYS A 129 -27.99 -2.21 -1.91
C LYS A 129 -27.29 -1.77 -0.61
N LEU A 130 -27.88 -0.82 0.11
CA LEU A 130 -27.37 -0.33 1.39
C LEU A 130 -28.28 -0.76 2.54
N LEU A 131 -27.72 -1.47 3.53
CA LEU A 131 -28.39 -1.82 4.77
C LEU A 131 -27.81 -1.00 5.92
N VAL A 132 -28.61 -0.10 6.48
CA VAL A 132 -28.21 0.71 7.65
C VAL A 132 -28.80 0.09 8.90
N VAL A 133 -27.94 -0.34 9.83
CA VAL A 133 -28.33 -0.89 11.12
C VAL A 133 -28.13 0.17 12.20
N THR A 134 -29.19 0.47 12.95
CA THR A 134 -29.14 1.45 14.04
C THR A 134 -29.55 0.80 15.34
N THR A 135 -28.68 0.82 16.34
CA THR A 135 -28.96 0.32 17.69
C THR A 135 -28.11 1.06 18.71
N ASP A 136 -28.61 1.20 19.92
CA ASP A 136 -27.90 1.65 21.12
C ASP A 136 -27.49 0.47 22.02
N ALA A 137 -27.83 -0.75 21.60
CA ALA A 137 -27.62 -1.99 22.33
C ALA A 137 -26.50 -2.86 21.72
N SER A 138 -26.05 -3.84 22.51
CA SER A 138 -25.16 -4.91 22.03
C SER A 138 -25.97 -5.95 21.24
N TYR A 139 -25.31 -6.83 20.48
CA TYR A 139 -25.97 -7.88 19.70
C TYR A 139 -25.77 -9.26 20.32
N LYS A 140 -26.73 -10.17 20.08
CA LYS A 140 -26.61 -11.60 20.37
C LYS A 140 -26.11 -12.37 19.13
N ALA A 141 -25.28 -13.38 19.36
CA ALA A 141 -24.69 -14.23 18.33
C ALA A 141 -24.93 -15.73 18.61
N ALA A 142 -24.57 -16.57 17.64
CA ALA A 142 -24.67 -18.03 17.79
C ALA A 142 -24.04 -18.51 19.11
N GLY A 143 -24.79 -19.32 19.85
CA GLY A 143 -24.50 -19.77 21.21
C GLY A 143 -25.34 -19.06 22.27
N ASP A 144 -25.70 -17.80 22.07
CA ASP A 144 -26.44 -17.02 23.07
C ASP A 144 -27.88 -17.51 23.23
N GLY A 145 -28.49 -18.11 22.21
CA GLY A 145 -29.85 -18.65 22.28
C GLY A 145 -29.97 -19.92 23.13
N LEU A 146 -28.86 -20.57 23.47
CA LEU A 146 -28.86 -21.80 24.27
C LEU A 146 -29.52 -21.61 25.63
N ILE A 147 -29.32 -20.45 26.28
CA ILE A 147 -29.96 -20.15 27.57
C ILE A 147 -31.48 -19.96 27.46
N GLY A 148 -31.98 -19.65 26.25
CA GLY A 148 -33.40 -19.58 25.93
C GLY A 148 -33.99 -20.87 25.34
N GLY A 149 -33.22 -21.96 25.32
CA GLY A 149 -33.66 -23.26 24.79
C GLY A 149 -33.61 -23.37 23.25
N LEU A 150 -32.87 -22.49 22.58
CA LEU A 150 -32.70 -22.49 21.13
C LEU A 150 -31.49 -23.34 20.76
N PHE A 151 -31.70 -24.64 20.52
CA PHE A 151 -30.61 -25.61 20.35
C PHE A 151 -30.17 -25.84 18.90
N ASN A 152 -31.00 -25.49 17.91
CA ASN A 152 -30.62 -25.71 16.51
C ASN A 152 -29.83 -24.50 16.01
N ALA A 153 -28.70 -24.75 15.36
CA ALA A 153 -27.97 -23.70 14.67
C ALA A 153 -28.87 -22.99 13.64
N ASN A 154 -28.61 -21.70 13.43
CA ASN A 154 -29.23 -20.95 12.35
C ASN A 154 -28.96 -21.64 11.01
N ASP A 155 -29.97 -21.77 10.15
CA ASP A 155 -29.84 -22.46 8.87
C ASP A 155 -29.48 -21.53 7.70
N GLY A 156 -29.33 -20.22 7.99
CA GLY A 156 -28.94 -19.21 7.00
C GLY A 156 -30.00 -18.92 5.94
N LYS A 157 -31.26 -19.34 6.13
CA LYS A 157 -32.34 -19.18 5.14
C LYS A 157 -33.27 -18.00 5.46
N CYS A 158 -33.99 -17.56 4.42
CA CYS A 158 -35.13 -16.66 4.62
C CYS A 158 -36.28 -17.45 5.25
N HIS A 159 -36.75 -16.98 6.39
CA HIS A 159 -37.88 -17.58 7.08
C HIS A 159 -39.05 -16.60 7.08
N LYS A 160 -39.81 -16.66 5.99
CA LYS A 160 -41.09 -15.98 5.87
C LYS A 160 -42.22 -17.00 5.84
N GLY A 161 -43.26 -16.73 6.64
CA GLY A 161 -44.56 -17.35 6.49
C GLY A 161 -45.69 -16.39 6.85
N GLY A 162 -46.38 -15.83 5.85
CA GLY A 162 -47.74 -15.29 5.98
C GLY A 162 -47.93 -13.97 6.74
N ASP A 163 -47.50 -13.89 8.00
CA ASP A 163 -47.74 -12.75 8.90
C ASP A 163 -46.44 -12.40 9.63
N TRP A 164 -45.80 -11.30 9.22
CA TRP A 164 -44.76 -10.68 10.01
C TRP A 164 -45.37 -10.14 11.32
N PRO A 165 -44.63 -10.17 12.45
CA PRO A 165 -43.19 -10.39 12.56
C PRO A 165 -42.71 -11.86 12.66
N PHE A 166 -41.44 -12.10 12.29
CA PHE A 166 -40.78 -13.42 12.26
C PHE A 166 -40.34 -13.90 13.65
N TYR A 167 -40.56 -15.18 13.95
CA TYR A 167 -39.98 -15.90 15.09
C TYR A 167 -39.97 -17.41 14.85
N GLU A 168 -38.77 -18.04 14.80
CA GLU A 168 -38.63 -19.49 14.75
C GLU A 168 -38.25 -20.06 16.12
N LYS A 169 -39.09 -20.97 16.64
CA LYS A 169 -39.11 -21.37 18.06
C LYS A 169 -37.91 -22.16 18.56
N ASN A 170 -37.04 -22.63 17.68
CA ASN A 170 -35.96 -23.55 18.04
C ASN A 170 -34.64 -23.26 17.31
N ILE A 171 -34.52 -22.13 16.63
CA ILE A 171 -33.31 -21.75 15.90
C ILE A 171 -32.55 -20.71 16.72
N ASP A 172 -31.24 -20.87 16.85
CA ASP A 172 -30.34 -19.94 17.53
C ASP A 172 -30.07 -18.67 16.68
N TYR A 173 -29.48 -17.65 17.30
CA TYR A 173 -28.98 -16.47 16.60
C TYR A 173 -27.93 -16.90 15.55
N PRO A 174 -27.80 -16.16 14.44
CA PRO A 174 -26.79 -16.45 13.44
C PRO A 174 -25.38 -16.12 13.95
N SER A 175 -24.39 -16.85 13.43
CA SER A 175 -22.99 -16.52 13.67
C SER A 175 -22.55 -15.36 12.78
N ILE A 176 -21.47 -14.65 13.19
CA ILE A 176 -20.85 -13.62 12.34
C ILE A 176 -20.44 -14.23 10.98
N GLY A 177 -19.91 -15.46 10.99
CA GLY A 177 -19.57 -16.19 9.76
C GLY A 177 -20.77 -16.38 8.83
N GLN A 178 -21.95 -16.69 9.37
CA GLN A 178 -23.17 -16.83 8.56
C GLN A 178 -23.65 -15.50 7.96
N ILE A 179 -23.37 -14.37 8.60
CA ILE A 179 -23.60 -13.04 8.00
C ILE A 179 -22.64 -12.82 6.83
N TYR A 180 -21.37 -13.19 6.98
CA TYR A 180 -20.35 -13.06 5.92
C TYR A 180 -20.58 -14.03 4.75
N GLU A 181 -20.92 -15.29 5.00
CA GLU A 181 -21.27 -16.30 3.98
C GLU A 181 -22.64 -16.03 3.36
N GLY A 182 -23.55 -15.44 4.14
CA GLY A 182 -24.87 -15.06 3.68
C GLY A 182 -24.90 -13.78 2.88
N ASN A 183 -23.78 -13.05 2.85
CA ASN A 183 -23.67 -11.76 2.20
C ASN A 183 -23.97 -11.92 0.71
N VAL A 184 -25.14 -11.41 0.30
CA VAL A 184 -25.41 -11.14 -1.12
C VAL A 184 -24.28 -10.22 -1.58
N PRO A 185 -23.64 -10.45 -2.75
CA PRO A 185 -22.44 -9.74 -3.19
C PRO A 185 -22.51 -8.20 -3.14
N ASN A 186 -23.70 -7.65 -2.92
CA ASN A 186 -24.06 -6.27 -3.16
C ASN A 186 -24.73 -5.56 -1.97
N ILE A 187 -24.87 -6.21 -0.80
CA ILE A 187 -25.45 -5.57 0.39
C ILE A 187 -24.33 -5.18 1.36
N GLN A 188 -24.24 -3.89 1.68
CA GLN A 188 -23.34 -3.41 2.71
C GLN A 188 -24.11 -3.08 3.99
N ALA A 189 -23.79 -3.79 5.07
CA ALA A 189 -24.33 -3.55 6.40
C ALA A 189 -23.36 -2.67 7.21
N GLY A 190 -23.83 -1.50 7.65
CA GLY A 190 -23.11 -0.63 8.58
C GLY A 190 -23.86 -0.51 9.90
N GLN A 191 -23.15 -0.61 11.03
CA GLN A 191 -23.73 -0.39 12.37
C GLN A 191 -23.45 1.04 12.84
N LEU A 192 -24.51 1.76 13.21
CA LEU A 192 -24.44 3.03 13.93
C LEU A 192 -24.80 2.78 15.40
N LEU A 193 -23.79 2.89 16.27
CA LEU A 193 -23.97 2.89 17.72
C LEU A 193 -24.36 4.30 18.16
N ARG A 194 -25.55 4.47 18.75
CA ARG A 194 -25.99 5.78 19.27
C ARG A 194 -25.64 5.96 20.74
N GLN A 195 -25.13 7.13 21.11
CA GLN A 195 -24.95 7.56 22.50
C GLN A 195 -25.84 8.79 22.82
N GLY A 196 -27.14 8.67 22.55
CA GLY A 196 -28.16 9.36 23.36
C GLY A 196 -28.30 10.90 23.31
N GLU A 197 -27.78 11.66 22.32
CA GLU A 197 -28.04 13.12 22.25
C GLU A 197 -28.61 13.63 20.91
N GLU A 198 -29.44 14.70 20.97
CA GLU A 198 -30.16 15.28 19.80
C GLU A 198 -29.23 15.89 18.73
N ASN A 199 -28.02 16.35 19.11
CA ASN A 199 -27.02 16.89 18.18
C ASN A 199 -26.36 15.79 17.32
N GLU A 200 -26.38 14.53 17.77
CA GLU A 200 -25.85 13.38 17.02
C GLU A 200 -26.72 13.03 15.81
N ASN A 201 -27.93 13.59 15.72
CA ASN A 201 -28.85 13.34 14.60
C ASN A 201 -28.37 13.97 13.28
N SER A 202 -27.65 15.09 13.24
CA SER A 202 -27.08 15.54 11.95
C SER A 202 -25.84 14.73 11.59
N GLU A 203 -25.00 14.47 12.60
CA GLU A 203 -23.74 13.72 12.48
C GLU A 203 -23.96 12.29 11.99
N ALA A 204 -24.98 11.59 12.48
CA ALA A 204 -25.34 10.26 11.98
C ALA A 204 -25.84 10.28 10.52
N ILE A 205 -26.50 11.35 10.05
CA ILE A 205 -26.88 11.44 8.61
C ILE A 205 -25.64 11.70 7.78
N ASP A 206 -24.77 12.62 8.23
CA ASP A 206 -23.51 12.91 7.55
C ASP A 206 -22.61 11.68 7.48
N LEU A 207 -22.61 10.83 8.51
CA LEU A 207 -21.89 9.58 8.53
C LEU A 207 -22.45 8.56 7.52
N ILE A 208 -23.78 8.38 7.44
CA ILE A 208 -24.41 7.46 6.47
C ILE A 208 -24.18 7.96 5.04
N VAL A 209 -24.44 9.24 4.78
CA VAL A 209 -24.27 9.86 3.46
C VAL A 209 -22.80 9.80 3.05
N GLY A 210 -21.88 10.14 3.96
CA GLY A 210 -20.45 10.08 3.72
C GLY A 210 -19.92 8.66 3.53
N ALA A 211 -20.48 7.67 4.22
CA ALA A 211 -20.15 6.26 3.99
C ALA A 211 -20.61 5.83 2.59
N TYR A 212 -21.83 6.18 2.19
CA TYR A 212 -22.33 5.91 0.84
C TYR A 212 -21.47 6.58 -0.25
N GLU A 213 -21.08 7.85 -0.05
CA GLU A 213 -20.19 8.58 -0.96
C GLU A 213 -18.83 7.90 -1.11
N LYS A 214 -18.17 7.58 0.01
CA LYS A 214 -16.87 6.88 0.01
C LYS A 214 -16.95 5.50 -0.64
N MET A 215 -18.11 4.85 -0.56
CA MET A 215 -18.34 3.57 -1.23
C MET A 215 -18.58 3.72 -2.73
N ALA A 216 -19.34 4.73 -3.15
CA ALA A 216 -19.55 5.03 -4.56
C ALA A 216 -18.24 5.43 -5.29
N GLU A 217 -17.22 5.86 -4.55
CA GLU A 217 -15.88 6.16 -5.05
C GLU A 217 -14.97 4.92 -5.17
N LYS A 218 -15.50 3.71 -4.87
CA LYS A 218 -14.74 2.46 -4.90
C LYS A 218 -15.34 1.48 -5.90
N VAL A 219 -14.47 0.89 -6.73
CA VAL A 219 -14.83 -0.18 -7.66
C VAL A 219 -13.96 -1.39 -7.36
N LEU A 220 -14.57 -2.45 -6.86
CA LEU A 220 -13.89 -3.71 -6.52
C LEU A 220 -14.45 -4.81 -7.43
N ILE A 221 -13.55 -5.53 -8.12
CA ILE A 221 -13.95 -6.73 -8.87
C ILE A 221 -13.64 -8.00 -8.06
N ARG A 222 -14.43 -9.04 -8.29
CA ARG A 222 -14.20 -10.39 -7.77
C ARG A 222 -14.29 -11.39 -8.91
N GLY A 223 -13.24 -12.18 -9.09
CA GLY A 223 -13.26 -13.33 -9.98
C GLY A 223 -13.68 -14.61 -9.26
N SER A 224 -14.47 -15.44 -9.92
CA SER A 224 -14.79 -16.79 -9.45
C SER A 224 -13.50 -17.63 -9.30
N ALA A 225 -13.44 -18.46 -8.26
CA ALA A 225 -12.38 -19.44 -8.08
C ALA A 225 -12.59 -20.73 -8.92
N ASN A 226 -13.63 -20.78 -9.75
CA ASN A 226 -13.92 -21.91 -10.63
C ASN A 226 -13.05 -21.87 -11.90
N HIS A 227 -11.75 -22.00 -11.74
CA HIS A 227 -10.82 -22.22 -12.85
C HIS A 227 -9.86 -23.38 -12.52
N PRO A 228 -9.26 -24.04 -13.52
CA PRO A 228 -8.29 -25.12 -13.28
C PRO A 228 -7.10 -24.66 -12.44
N ASP A 229 -6.51 -25.56 -11.65
CA ASP A 229 -5.38 -25.27 -10.76
C ASP A 229 -4.11 -24.83 -11.52
N HIS A 230 -3.96 -25.30 -12.77
CA HIS A 230 -2.82 -24.98 -13.64
C HIS A 230 -3.00 -23.66 -14.41
N LEU A 231 -4.17 -23.01 -14.30
CA LEU A 231 -4.44 -21.71 -14.88
C LEU A 231 -4.08 -20.59 -13.89
N GLN A 232 -3.06 -19.81 -14.23
CA GLN A 232 -2.76 -18.59 -13.52
C GLN A 232 -3.55 -17.42 -14.11
N VAL A 233 -4.43 -16.83 -13.30
CA VAL A 233 -5.20 -15.64 -13.66
C VAL A 233 -4.58 -14.41 -12.98
N VAL A 234 -4.11 -13.46 -13.77
CA VAL A 234 -3.55 -12.19 -13.27
C VAL A 234 -4.46 -11.05 -13.70
N VAL A 235 -4.87 -10.23 -12.74
CA VAL A 235 -5.68 -9.05 -13.01
C VAL A 235 -4.84 -7.79 -12.84
N TYR A 236 -5.01 -6.85 -13.75
CA TYR A 236 -4.48 -5.50 -13.66
C TYR A 236 -5.63 -4.50 -13.66
N LYS A 237 -5.44 -3.40 -12.93
CA LYS A 237 -6.41 -2.30 -12.83
C LYS A 237 -5.82 -1.00 -13.39
N LYS A 238 -6.68 -0.20 -13.98
CA LYS A 238 -6.40 1.18 -14.38
C LYS A 238 -7.56 2.05 -13.90
N CYS A 239 -7.33 2.81 -12.84
CA CYS A 239 -8.38 3.53 -12.15
C CYS A 239 -8.49 4.96 -12.70
N GLY A 240 -9.58 5.25 -13.42
CA GLY A 240 -9.87 6.61 -13.84
C GLY A 240 -8.80 7.25 -14.72
N LYS A 241 -8.09 8.25 -14.19
CA LYS A 241 -7.03 9.00 -14.89
C LYS A 241 -5.63 8.39 -14.78
N ASP A 242 -5.48 7.25 -14.11
CA ASP A 242 -4.21 6.54 -14.12
C ASP A 242 -3.74 6.34 -15.56
N GLU A 243 -2.43 6.47 -15.82
CA GLU A 243 -1.89 6.30 -17.17
C GLU A 243 -1.60 4.83 -17.48
N GLU A 244 -1.23 4.06 -16.46
CA GLU A 244 -0.76 2.67 -16.58
C GLU A 244 -1.67 1.67 -15.86
N TYR A 245 -1.52 0.40 -16.26
CA TYR A 245 -2.15 -0.74 -15.60
C TYR A 245 -1.28 -1.21 -14.44
N VAL A 246 -1.87 -1.33 -13.26
CA VAL A 246 -1.19 -1.83 -12.04
C VAL A 246 -1.68 -3.23 -11.73
N LYS A 247 -0.75 -4.16 -11.50
CA LYS A 247 -1.05 -5.55 -11.14
C LYS A 247 -1.79 -5.60 -9.79
N CYS A 248 -2.84 -6.41 -9.72
CA CYS A 248 -3.56 -6.70 -8.50
C CYS A 248 -2.91 -7.89 -7.78
N GLU A 249 -2.81 -7.79 -6.45
CA GLU A 249 -2.25 -8.86 -5.59
C GLU A 249 -3.14 -10.11 -5.56
N ASP A 250 -4.46 -9.92 -5.63
CA ASP A 250 -5.47 -10.96 -5.48
C ASP A 250 -6.68 -10.63 -6.38
N ILE A 251 -7.15 -11.63 -7.13
CA ILE A 251 -8.31 -11.55 -8.03
C ILE A 251 -9.60 -11.14 -7.30
N ASN A 252 -9.70 -11.38 -6.00
CA ASN A 252 -10.83 -11.03 -5.15
C ASN A 252 -10.69 -9.67 -4.43
N LYS A 253 -9.54 -9.00 -4.59
CA LYS A 253 -9.21 -7.74 -3.89
C LYS A 253 -8.74 -6.62 -4.84
N CYS A 254 -9.06 -6.74 -6.12
CA CYS A 254 -8.64 -5.76 -7.12
C CYS A 254 -9.51 -4.49 -7.05
N LEU A 255 -9.06 -3.52 -6.25
CA LEU A 255 -9.79 -2.31 -5.87
C LEU A 255 -9.26 -1.05 -6.55
N CYS A 256 -10.15 -0.27 -7.16
CA CYS A 256 -9.95 1.14 -7.48
C CYS A 256 -10.61 2.03 -6.44
N GLU A 257 -9.89 3.05 -5.96
CA GLU A 257 -10.39 4.03 -5.00
C GLU A 257 -10.43 5.43 -5.63
N ARG A 258 -11.23 6.33 -5.06
CA ARG A 258 -11.37 7.73 -5.49
C ARG A 258 -11.87 7.89 -6.93
N VAL A 259 -12.70 6.95 -7.39
CA VAL A 259 -13.31 6.97 -8.72
C VAL A 259 -14.43 8.03 -8.74
N ALA A 260 -14.30 9.03 -9.60
CA ALA A 260 -15.31 10.08 -9.72
C ALA A 260 -16.57 9.60 -10.47
N LYS A 261 -17.69 10.31 -10.27
CA LYS A 261 -18.92 10.03 -11.02
C LYS A 261 -18.68 10.15 -12.53
N LYS A 262 -19.11 9.13 -13.29
CA LYS A 262 -18.94 9.01 -14.76
C LYS A 262 -17.49 8.83 -15.22
N GLU A 263 -16.59 8.51 -14.31
CA GLU A 263 -15.22 8.12 -14.65
C GLU A 263 -15.19 6.63 -15.01
N ASN A 264 -14.41 6.29 -16.05
CA ASN A 264 -14.28 4.90 -16.49
C ASN A 264 -13.12 4.23 -15.75
N VAL A 265 -13.33 3.01 -15.30
CA VAL A 265 -12.30 2.13 -14.75
C VAL A 265 -12.10 0.98 -15.73
N SER A 266 -10.85 0.59 -15.97
CA SER A 266 -10.53 -0.53 -16.85
C SER A 266 -9.80 -1.62 -16.07
N PHE A 267 -10.18 -2.87 -16.32
CA PHE A 267 -9.49 -4.04 -15.80
C PHE A 267 -8.99 -4.86 -16.99
N MET A 268 -7.74 -5.29 -16.91
CA MET A 268 -7.13 -6.20 -17.86
C MET A 268 -6.88 -7.53 -17.16
N VAL A 269 -7.29 -8.62 -17.80
CA VAL A 269 -7.12 -9.98 -17.25
C VAL A 269 -6.20 -10.74 -18.18
N GLU A 270 -5.10 -11.24 -17.62
CA GLU A 270 -4.15 -12.12 -18.29
C GLU A 270 -4.36 -13.55 -17.78
N TYR A 271 -4.45 -14.47 -18.73
CA TYR A 271 -4.56 -15.90 -18.48
C TYR A 271 -3.27 -16.56 -18.92
N MET A 272 -2.57 -17.21 -18.00
CA MET A 272 -1.31 -17.92 -18.28
C MET A 272 -1.47 -19.37 -17.88
N TRP A 273 -1.06 -20.26 -18.77
CA TRP A 273 -1.09 -21.71 -18.55
C TRP A 273 0.35 -22.20 -18.58
N ASN A 274 0.82 -22.79 -17.46
CA ASN A 274 2.25 -23.00 -17.22
C ASN A 274 2.72 -24.45 -17.48
N GLU A 275 1.83 -25.37 -17.88
CA GLU A 275 2.14 -26.79 -18.05
C GLU A 275 1.49 -27.37 -19.32
N ASP A 276 1.99 -28.48 -19.83
CA ASP A 276 1.30 -29.20 -20.91
C ASP A 276 -0.08 -29.64 -20.42
N CYS A 277 -1.09 -29.42 -21.26
CA CYS A 277 -2.47 -29.79 -20.99
C CYS A 277 -2.61 -31.30 -20.67
N PRO A 278 -2.93 -31.70 -19.43
CA PRO A 278 -3.19 -33.09 -19.11
C PRO A 278 -4.48 -33.55 -19.82
N GLU A 279 -4.52 -34.80 -20.30
CA GLU A 279 -5.74 -35.38 -20.89
C GLU A 279 -6.92 -35.28 -19.90
N GLY A 280 -7.88 -34.41 -20.19
CA GLY A 280 -9.11 -34.20 -19.41
C GLY A 280 -9.23 -32.85 -18.69
N ASP A 281 -8.16 -32.07 -18.57
CA ASP A 281 -8.15 -30.80 -17.82
C ASP A 281 -8.33 -29.53 -18.69
N CYS A 282 -8.37 -29.70 -20.02
CA CYS A 282 -8.54 -28.60 -20.98
C CYS A 282 -9.92 -28.55 -21.63
N GLU A 283 -10.93 -28.96 -20.87
CA GLU A 283 -12.31 -28.72 -21.26
C GLU A 283 -12.62 -27.21 -21.25
N PRO A 284 -13.48 -26.72 -22.15
CA PRO A 284 -13.90 -25.33 -22.14
C PRO A 284 -14.54 -24.96 -20.80
N PHE A 285 -14.15 -23.83 -20.22
CA PHE A 285 -14.72 -23.31 -18.98
C PHE A 285 -15.05 -21.82 -19.09
N GLU A 286 -15.90 -21.34 -18.18
CA GLU A 286 -16.28 -19.93 -18.10
C GLU A 286 -15.74 -19.31 -16.81
N GLN A 287 -14.89 -18.29 -16.96
CA GLN A 287 -14.44 -17.46 -15.86
C GLN A 287 -15.46 -16.32 -15.64
N GLU A 288 -16.05 -16.27 -14.46
CA GLU A 288 -16.98 -15.19 -14.06
C GLU A 288 -16.24 -14.10 -13.29
N PHE A 289 -16.55 -12.84 -13.60
CA PHE A 289 -16.18 -11.65 -12.85
C PHE A 289 -17.43 -10.89 -12.43
N SER A 290 -17.48 -10.45 -11.18
CA SER A 290 -18.54 -9.60 -10.63
C SER A 290 -17.96 -8.30 -10.10
N ILE A 291 -18.75 -7.22 -10.18
CA ILE A 291 -18.41 -5.95 -9.56
C ILE A 291 -19.14 -5.87 -8.22
N PHE A 292 -18.37 -5.75 -7.14
CA PHE A 292 -18.90 -5.64 -5.79
C PHE A 292 -19.89 -4.47 -5.67
N GLY A 293 -21.07 -4.73 -5.11
CA GLY A 293 -22.13 -3.71 -4.99
C GLY A 293 -23.09 -3.67 -6.17
N THR A 294 -22.92 -4.51 -7.21
CA THR A 294 -23.79 -4.57 -8.39
C THR A 294 -24.17 -6.00 -8.77
N ASP A 295 -25.35 -6.20 -9.35
CA ASP A 295 -25.77 -7.51 -9.86
C ASP A 295 -25.19 -7.80 -11.28
N GLU A 296 -24.21 -7.02 -11.72
CA GLU A 296 -23.57 -7.15 -13.05
C GLU A 296 -22.42 -8.17 -12.99
N THR A 297 -22.46 -9.12 -13.91
CA THR A 297 -21.42 -10.14 -14.10
C THR A 297 -20.92 -10.14 -15.53
N THR A 298 -19.65 -10.50 -15.72
CA THR A 298 -19.02 -10.67 -17.03
C THR A 298 -18.40 -12.06 -17.08
N HIS A 299 -18.58 -12.75 -18.21
CA HIS A 299 -18.10 -14.10 -18.41
C HIS A 299 -17.05 -14.11 -19.52
N ALA A 300 -15.90 -14.71 -19.25
CA ALA A 300 -14.87 -15.00 -20.24
C ALA A 300 -14.86 -16.50 -20.52
N GLY A 301 -15.30 -16.89 -21.71
CA GLY A 301 -15.23 -18.27 -22.17
C GLY A 301 -13.82 -18.60 -22.65
N ILE A 302 -13.19 -19.59 -22.04
CA ILE A 302 -11.83 -20.03 -22.38
C ILE A 302 -11.93 -21.39 -23.06
N GLN A 303 -11.34 -21.47 -24.25
CA GLN A 303 -11.26 -22.68 -25.05
C GLN A 303 -9.80 -22.96 -25.40
N PHE A 304 -9.35 -24.18 -25.10
CA PHE A 304 -8.02 -24.64 -25.45
C PHE A 304 -7.97 -25.12 -26.90
N LEU A 305 -6.92 -24.71 -27.61
CA LEU A 305 -6.63 -25.17 -28.96
C LEU A 305 -5.52 -26.23 -28.86
N ASN A 306 -5.91 -27.47 -28.61
CA ASN A 306 -5.01 -28.63 -28.44
C ASN A 306 -4.77 -29.42 -29.74
N HIS A 307 -5.28 -28.94 -30.87
CA HIS A 307 -5.14 -29.60 -32.17
C HIS A 307 -4.67 -28.59 -33.20
N CYS A 308 -3.77 -29.02 -34.10
CA CYS A 308 -3.38 -28.22 -35.25
C CYS A 308 -4.42 -28.33 -36.35
N GLU A 309 -4.71 -27.24 -37.06
CA GLU A 309 -5.72 -27.21 -38.14
C GLU A 309 -5.47 -28.27 -39.24
N CYS A 310 -4.21 -28.69 -39.44
CA CYS A 310 -3.79 -29.69 -40.43
C CYS A 310 -4.20 -31.14 -40.08
N GLN A 311 -4.67 -31.41 -38.86
CA GLN A 311 -5.11 -32.74 -38.42
C GLN A 311 -6.48 -33.15 -39.01
N GLY A 312 -7.22 -32.21 -39.62
CA GLY A 312 -8.57 -32.43 -40.15
C GLY A 312 -8.66 -32.58 -41.68
N ASP A 313 -7.92 -33.52 -42.30
CA ASP A 313 -7.83 -33.76 -43.76
C ASP A 313 -6.81 -32.91 -44.54
N SER A 314 -5.51 -33.03 -44.20
CA SER A 314 -4.45 -32.68 -45.16
C SER A 314 -3.92 -33.93 -45.86
N SER A 315 -4.46 -34.24 -47.03
CA SER A 315 -3.83 -35.23 -47.91
C SER A 315 -2.39 -34.79 -48.23
N PRO A 316 -1.38 -35.68 -48.13
CA PRO A 316 0.02 -35.30 -48.29
C PRO A 316 0.26 -34.55 -49.61
N PRO A 317 1.09 -33.50 -49.61
CA PRO A 317 1.57 -32.90 -50.86
C PRO A 317 2.15 -33.99 -51.75
N SER A 318 1.91 -33.93 -53.06
CA SER A 318 2.27 -35.01 -54.00
C SER A 318 3.76 -35.41 -54.03
N TYR A 319 4.64 -34.56 -53.46
CA TYR A 319 6.08 -34.78 -53.36
C TYR A 319 6.52 -35.44 -52.04
N ILE A 320 5.70 -35.43 -50.99
CA ILE A 320 5.96 -36.16 -49.73
C ILE A 320 5.26 -37.50 -49.84
N LYS A 321 6.04 -38.57 -49.74
CA LYS A 321 5.55 -39.94 -49.74
C LYS A 321 6.18 -40.68 -48.59
N CYS A 322 5.43 -40.77 -47.49
CA CYS A 322 5.73 -41.69 -46.41
C CYS A 322 5.67 -43.10 -46.99
N GLN A 323 6.78 -43.85 -46.93
CA GLN A 323 6.86 -45.18 -47.53
C GLN A 323 6.12 -46.20 -46.68
N ASN A 324 6.45 -46.24 -45.38
CA ASN A 324 5.89 -47.15 -44.38
C ASN A 324 5.37 -46.34 -43.19
N GLY A 325 4.31 -45.55 -43.40
CA GLY A 325 3.76 -44.65 -42.39
C GLY A 325 2.68 -43.74 -42.95
N ASN A 326 2.10 -42.92 -42.07
CA ASN A 326 1.05 -41.95 -42.41
C ASN A 326 1.57 -40.51 -42.40
N TYR A 327 1.04 -39.68 -43.27
CA TYR A 327 1.38 -38.25 -43.27
C TYR A 327 0.56 -37.52 -42.22
N HIS A 328 1.23 -36.81 -41.32
CA HIS A 328 0.64 -35.97 -40.29
C HIS A 328 1.30 -34.59 -40.31
N CYS A 329 0.54 -33.56 -40.72
CA CYS A 329 0.92 -32.16 -40.54
C CYS A 329 2.32 -31.72 -41.06
N GLY A 330 2.83 -32.35 -42.12
CA GLY A 330 4.13 -32.00 -42.71
C GLY A 330 5.22 -33.05 -42.52
N GLU A 331 4.93 -34.06 -41.71
CA GLU A 331 5.84 -35.15 -41.35
C GLU A 331 5.22 -36.52 -41.63
N CYS A 332 6.04 -37.56 -41.62
CA CYS A 332 5.63 -38.94 -41.72
C CYS A 332 5.70 -39.61 -40.34
N ASP A 333 4.56 -40.07 -39.84
CA ASP A 333 4.42 -40.94 -38.66
C ASP A 333 4.64 -42.39 -39.11
N CYS A 334 5.79 -42.97 -38.78
CA CYS A 334 6.22 -44.26 -39.29
C CYS A 334 5.52 -45.44 -38.61
N ASP A 335 5.19 -46.45 -39.40
CA ASP A 335 4.66 -47.71 -38.90
C ASP A 335 5.72 -48.41 -38.02
N GLU A 336 5.27 -49.23 -37.06
CA GLU A 336 6.15 -49.97 -36.15
C GLU A 336 7.22 -50.77 -36.92
N GLY A 337 8.49 -50.56 -36.58
CA GLY A 337 9.65 -51.18 -37.24
C GLY A 337 10.26 -50.37 -38.40
N PHE A 338 9.81 -49.14 -38.64
CA PHE A 338 10.37 -48.25 -39.66
C PHE A 338 10.75 -46.88 -39.08
N GLU A 339 11.82 -46.29 -39.60
CA GLU A 339 12.33 -44.98 -39.20
C GLU A 339 12.76 -44.11 -40.39
N GLY A 340 13.10 -42.85 -40.12
CA GLY A 340 13.53 -41.87 -41.11
C GLY A 340 12.43 -40.88 -41.51
N ALA A 341 12.84 -39.73 -42.07
CA ALA A 341 11.95 -38.61 -42.38
C ALA A 341 10.82 -38.94 -43.38
N LEU A 342 10.97 -40.02 -44.16
CA LEU A 342 9.95 -40.53 -45.08
C LEU A 342 9.62 -42.01 -44.80
N CYS A 343 9.97 -42.53 -43.62
CA CYS A 343 9.81 -43.94 -43.22
C CYS A 343 10.46 -44.93 -44.21
N GLU A 344 11.60 -44.52 -44.77
CA GLU A 344 12.32 -45.27 -45.80
C GLU A 344 13.25 -46.36 -45.25
N CYS A 345 13.55 -46.34 -43.95
CA CYS A 345 14.45 -47.27 -43.28
C CYS A 345 13.61 -48.31 -42.52
N GLU A 346 13.93 -49.60 -42.70
CA GLU A 346 13.43 -50.69 -41.85
C GLU A 346 14.41 -50.83 -40.68
N GLU A 347 13.94 -50.98 -39.45
CA GLU A 347 14.79 -51.27 -38.28
C GLU A 347 15.60 -52.55 -38.55
N GLN A 348 16.87 -52.40 -38.94
CA GLN A 348 17.84 -53.49 -39.11
C GLN A 348 19.14 -53.20 -38.32
N ASP A 349 20.03 -54.21 -38.21
CA ASP A 349 21.17 -54.31 -37.29
C ASP A 349 21.84 -52.95 -36.97
N ILE A 350 21.42 -52.41 -35.82
CA ILE A 350 21.83 -51.17 -35.12
C ILE A 350 23.34 -50.89 -35.20
N THR A 351 24.18 -51.90 -35.38
CA THR A 351 25.65 -51.75 -35.39
C THR A 351 26.25 -51.03 -36.59
N GLU A 352 25.69 -51.11 -37.79
CA GLU A 352 26.27 -50.45 -38.98
C GLU A 352 25.87 -48.98 -39.08
N ASP A 353 24.61 -48.64 -38.80
CA ASP A 353 24.13 -47.26 -38.83
C ASP A 353 24.70 -46.42 -37.67
N LEU A 354 24.85 -47.01 -36.48
CA LEU A 354 25.52 -46.33 -35.37
C LEU A 354 27.00 -46.04 -35.67
N ALA A 355 27.69 -46.93 -36.40
CA ALA A 355 29.09 -46.70 -36.76
C ALA A 355 29.28 -45.52 -37.72
N ALA A 356 28.28 -45.22 -38.55
CA ALA A 356 28.31 -44.09 -39.47
C ALA A 356 28.11 -42.73 -38.78
N CYS A 357 27.47 -42.71 -37.61
CA CYS A 357 27.23 -41.50 -36.80
C CYS A 357 28.33 -41.21 -35.77
N ALA A 358 29.36 -42.04 -35.73
CA ALA A 358 30.50 -41.87 -34.87
C ALA A 358 31.58 -41.03 -35.57
N ALA A 359 31.98 -39.91 -34.97
CA ALA A 359 33.11 -39.14 -35.49
C ALA A 359 34.40 -39.98 -35.46
N PRO A 360 35.27 -39.89 -36.49
CA PRO A 360 36.53 -40.64 -36.51
C PRO A 360 37.48 -40.13 -35.41
N THR A 361 37.59 -40.88 -34.31
CA THR A 361 38.55 -40.56 -33.24
C THR A 361 39.95 -41.07 -33.60
N THR A 362 40.99 -40.31 -33.25
CA THR A 362 42.39 -40.73 -33.38
C THR A 362 42.89 -41.55 -32.19
N ASP A 363 42.09 -41.70 -31.13
CA ASP A 363 42.47 -42.44 -29.93
C ASP A 363 41.42 -43.48 -29.53
N ASP A 364 41.95 -44.60 -29.09
CA ASP A 364 41.32 -45.90 -28.90
C ASP A 364 40.54 -45.97 -27.57
N TYR A 365 39.37 -46.61 -27.62
CA TYR A 365 38.80 -47.39 -26.52
C TYR A 365 38.34 -46.65 -25.22
N PHE A 366 37.29 -45.82 -25.31
CA PHE A 366 36.06 -45.87 -24.47
C PHE A 366 35.22 -44.60 -24.71
N GLN A 367 33.93 -44.79 -25.06
CA GLN A 367 32.92 -43.77 -25.40
C GLN A 367 33.11 -43.07 -26.76
N LEU A 368 32.74 -43.75 -27.85
CA LEU A 368 32.28 -43.04 -29.04
C LEU A 368 30.86 -42.53 -28.75
N GLU A 369 30.73 -41.25 -28.44
CA GLU A 369 29.44 -40.58 -28.41
C GLU A 369 28.95 -40.38 -29.84
N LEU A 370 27.86 -41.07 -30.18
CA LEU A 370 27.16 -40.89 -31.44
C LEU A 370 26.74 -39.44 -31.56
N CYS A 371 27.02 -38.82 -32.71
CA CYS A 371 26.69 -37.41 -32.94
C CYS A 371 27.21 -36.49 -31.83
N SER A 372 28.40 -36.81 -31.29
CA SER A 372 29.05 -36.06 -30.20
C SER A 372 28.15 -35.85 -28.97
N GLY A 373 27.15 -36.72 -28.75
CA GLY A 373 26.20 -36.62 -27.64
C GLY A 373 25.19 -35.47 -27.76
N LYS A 374 25.19 -34.77 -28.90
CA LYS A 374 24.41 -33.53 -29.13
C LYS A 374 23.42 -33.66 -30.28
N GLY A 375 23.06 -34.88 -30.64
CA GLY A 375 22.10 -35.19 -31.69
C GLY A 375 21.70 -36.66 -31.67
N THR A 376 20.69 -36.98 -32.44
CA THR A 376 20.22 -38.34 -32.69
C THR A 376 20.87 -38.89 -33.96
N CYS A 377 21.24 -40.18 -33.94
CA CYS A 377 21.70 -40.87 -35.15
C CYS A 377 20.46 -41.45 -35.85
N GLU A 378 20.17 -40.97 -37.05
CA GLU A 378 18.99 -41.34 -37.84
C GLU A 378 19.46 -41.83 -39.22
N CYS A 379 19.22 -43.10 -39.52
CA CYS A 379 19.64 -43.75 -40.77
C CYS A 379 21.12 -43.46 -41.16
N GLY A 380 22.04 -43.59 -40.19
CA GLY A 380 23.48 -43.41 -40.41
C GLY A 380 23.95 -41.96 -40.60
N LYS A 381 23.11 -40.97 -40.25
CA LYS A 381 23.46 -39.55 -40.21
C LYS A 381 23.07 -38.91 -38.90
N CYS A 382 23.79 -37.87 -38.50
CA CYS A 382 23.47 -37.13 -37.30
C CYS A 382 22.45 -36.01 -37.54
N ALA A 383 21.34 -36.06 -36.80
CA ALA A 383 20.39 -34.98 -36.65
C ALA A 383 20.72 -34.23 -35.35
N CYS A 384 21.28 -33.02 -35.47
CA CYS A 384 21.72 -32.24 -34.32
C CYS A 384 20.53 -31.63 -33.56
N ASN A 385 20.62 -31.62 -32.23
CA ASN A 385 19.61 -31.00 -31.38
C ASN A 385 19.48 -29.51 -31.74
N LYS A 386 18.24 -29.06 -31.93
CA LYS A 386 17.95 -27.63 -32.10
C LYS A 386 17.69 -27.03 -30.73
N GLU A 387 18.37 -25.92 -30.43
CA GLU A 387 18.07 -25.14 -29.24
C GLU A 387 17.34 -23.84 -29.61
N ASP A 388 16.34 -23.47 -28.81
CA ASP A 388 15.63 -22.18 -28.92
C ASP A 388 16.40 -21.04 -28.20
N THR A 389 17.67 -21.26 -27.88
CA THR A 389 18.48 -20.40 -26.99
C THR A 389 19.39 -19.42 -27.73
N GLY A 390 19.22 -19.24 -29.04
CA GLY A 390 20.07 -18.34 -29.85
C GLY A 390 21.49 -18.88 -30.13
N PHE A 391 21.78 -20.11 -29.68
CA PHE A 391 22.99 -20.87 -30.00
C PHE A 391 22.66 -22.02 -30.96
N ARG A 392 23.64 -22.49 -31.74
CA ARG A 392 23.47 -23.61 -32.64
C ARG A 392 24.40 -24.77 -32.32
N ILE A 393 23.89 -25.96 -32.59
CA ILE A 393 24.65 -27.20 -32.65
C ILE A 393 24.62 -27.67 -34.10
N ASP A 394 25.78 -27.77 -34.74
CA ASP A 394 25.89 -28.19 -36.14
C ASP A 394 27.14 -29.06 -36.42
N GLY A 395 27.32 -29.40 -37.69
CA GLY A 395 28.40 -30.27 -38.18
C GLY A 395 27.94 -31.70 -38.46
N GLU A 396 28.74 -32.42 -39.26
CA GLU A 396 28.42 -33.79 -39.72
C GLU A 396 28.16 -34.78 -38.58
N PHE A 397 28.77 -34.52 -37.42
CA PHE A 397 28.63 -35.31 -36.19
C PHE A 397 28.15 -34.46 -35.01
N CYS A 398 27.53 -33.29 -35.23
CA CYS A 398 27.03 -32.38 -34.18
C CYS A 398 28.09 -31.91 -33.17
N GLY A 399 29.34 -31.83 -33.61
CA GLY A 399 30.48 -31.45 -32.77
C GLY A 399 30.70 -29.94 -32.62
N CYS A 400 29.99 -29.10 -33.39
CA CYS A 400 30.10 -27.64 -33.29
C CYS A 400 28.98 -27.11 -32.42
N ASP A 401 29.28 -26.71 -31.19
CA ASP A 401 28.35 -26.06 -30.28
C ASP A 401 28.81 -24.61 -30.06
N THR A 402 28.01 -23.66 -30.55
CA THR A 402 28.38 -22.25 -30.52
C THR A 402 28.22 -21.59 -29.16
N SER A 403 27.61 -22.26 -28.16
CA SER A 403 27.59 -21.77 -26.77
C SER A 403 28.99 -21.77 -26.14
N MET A 404 29.93 -22.53 -26.70
CA MET A 404 31.31 -22.57 -26.26
C MET A 404 32.14 -21.36 -26.70
N CYS A 405 31.61 -20.53 -27.62
CA CYS A 405 32.24 -19.27 -27.97
C CYS A 405 31.94 -18.19 -26.90
N PRO A 406 32.87 -17.22 -26.69
CA PRO A 406 32.62 -16.10 -25.79
C PRO A 406 31.34 -15.35 -26.19
N HIS A 407 30.48 -15.08 -25.21
CA HIS A 407 29.20 -14.41 -25.46
C HIS A 407 28.76 -13.58 -24.24
N THR A 408 27.99 -12.53 -24.51
CA THR A 408 27.22 -11.79 -23.51
C THR A 408 25.76 -11.70 -23.97
N GLY A 409 24.80 -11.87 -23.04
CA GLY A 409 23.38 -11.71 -23.36
C GLY A 409 22.68 -12.93 -24.01
N GLY A 410 23.29 -14.12 -23.96
CA GLY A 410 22.62 -15.36 -24.36
C GLY A 410 22.43 -15.55 -25.86
N MET A 411 23.26 -14.92 -26.69
CA MET A 411 23.28 -15.13 -28.15
C MET A 411 24.70 -15.44 -28.62
N GLU A 412 24.84 -16.23 -29.69
CA GLU A 412 26.13 -16.53 -30.29
C GLU A 412 26.91 -15.24 -30.60
N CYS A 413 28.15 -15.12 -30.08
CA CYS A 413 29.01 -13.96 -30.26
C CYS A 413 28.27 -12.63 -30.02
N SER A 414 27.43 -12.62 -28.98
CA SER A 414 26.59 -11.50 -28.57
C SER A 414 25.66 -10.98 -29.67
N GLY A 415 25.37 -11.79 -30.69
CA GLY A 415 24.53 -11.44 -31.84
C GLY A 415 25.23 -10.62 -32.93
N HIS A 416 26.55 -10.39 -32.81
CA HIS A 416 27.33 -9.48 -33.66
C HIS A 416 28.59 -10.13 -34.22
N GLY A 417 28.56 -11.44 -34.43
CA GLY A 417 29.65 -12.17 -35.04
C GLY A 417 29.28 -13.62 -35.29
N LYS A 418 30.24 -14.37 -35.82
CA LYS A 418 30.13 -15.81 -36.05
C LYS A 418 31.17 -16.57 -35.26
N CYS A 419 30.74 -17.60 -34.56
CA CYS A 419 31.60 -18.52 -33.85
C CYS A 419 32.37 -19.42 -34.84
N ASP A 420 33.69 -19.46 -34.73
CA ASP A 420 34.52 -20.46 -35.38
C ASP A 420 34.70 -21.66 -34.45
N CYS A 421 33.95 -22.73 -34.68
CA CYS A 421 34.00 -23.96 -33.88
C CYS A 421 35.32 -24.73 -33.96
N LYS A 422 36.29 -24.34 -34.80
CA LYS A 422 37.64 -24.95 -34.79
C LYS A 422 38.51 -24.39 -33.68
N SER A 423 38.37 -23.10 -33.38
CA SER A 423 39.14 -22.39 -32.36
C SER A 423 38.30 -21.92 -31.17
N TYR A 424 36.97 -22.05 -31.26
CA TYR A 424 35.98 -21.51 -30.32
C TYR A 424 36.20 -20.01 -30.06
N SER A 425 36.37 -19.25 -31.14
CA SER A 425 36.58 -17.81 -31.12
C SER A 425 35.55 -17.10 -31.99
N CYS A 426 35.13 -15.90 -31.60
CA CYS A 426 34.21 -15.10 -32.38
C CYS A 426 34.92 -14.30 -33.48
N ALA A 427 34.39 -14.39 -34.70
CA ALA A 427 34.69 -13.49 -35.80
C ALA A 427 33.63 -12.38 -35.82
N CYS A 428 33.98 -11.20 -35.29
CA CYS A 428 33.05 -10.08 -35.18
C CYS A 428 32.67 -9.51 -36.55
N ASP A 429 31.42 -9.08 -36.65
CA ASP A 429 30.89 -8.36 -37.81
C ASP A 429 31.52 -6.97 -37.91
N ASP A 430 31.49 -6.38 -39.11
CA ASP A 430 32.03 -5.05 -39.36
C ASP A 430 31.38 -4.02 -38.41
N GLY A 431 32.21 -3.32 -37.63
CA GLY A 431 31.77 -2.33 -36.65
C GLY A 431 31.62 -2.87 -35.22
N TRP A 432 31.98 -4.12 -34.96
CA TRP A 432 31.99 -4.72 -33.61
C TRP A 432 33.37 -5.28 -33.26
N GLU A 433 33.72 -5.24 -31.97
CA GLU A 433 34.99 -5.72 -31.46
C GLU A 433 34.87 -6.36 -30.06
N GLY A 434 35.96 -6.94 -29.58
CA GLY A 434 36.01 -7.70 -28.33
C GLY A 434 36.10 -9.20 -28.56
N GLU A 435 36.37 -9.97 -27.50
CA GLU A 435 36.46 -11.44 -27.59
C GLU A 435 35.10 -12.09 -27.85
N ASP A 436 34.02 -11.43 -27.44
CA ASP A 436 32.62 -11.86 -27.56
C ASP A 436 31.79 -10.98 -28.52
N CYS A 437 32.44 -10.04 -29.22
CA CYS A 437 31.83 -9.08 -30.14
C CYS A 437 30.74 -8.17 -29.53
N ALA A 438 30.75 -7.94 -28.21
CA ALA A 438 29.76 -7.10 -27.56
C ALA A 438 30.02 -5.59 -27.70
N CYS A 439 31.20 -5.16 -28.16
CA CYS A 439 31.58 -3.75 -28.17
C CYS A 439 31.35 -3.11 -29.54
N SER A 440 30.42 -2.16 -29.63
CA SER A 440 30.19 -1.38 -30.86
C SER A 440 31.31 -0.37 -31.08
N GLN A 441 31.81 -0.30 -32.32
CA GLN A 441 32.73 0.74 -32.78
C GLN A 441 31.99 2.01 -33.24
N ASP A 442 30.66 1.98 -33.36
CA ASP A 442 29.86 3.16 -33.68
C ASP A 442 29.67 4.03 -32.42
N MET A 443 30.29 5.21 -32.43
CA MET A 443 30.21 6.19 -31.34
C MET A 443 29.11 7.24 -31.57
N SER A 444 28.34 7.15 -32.65
CA SER A 444 27.34 8.16 -33.01
C SER A 444 26.22 8.29 -31.98
N SER A 445 25.84 7.19 -31.33
CA SER A 445 24.88 7.12 -30.22
C SER A 445 25.28 7.96 -29.01
N CYS A 446 26.59 8.12 -28.75
CA CYS A 446 27.12 8.92 -27.65
C CYS A 446 27.11 10.43 -27.92
N ILE A 447 26.84 10.87 -29.15
CA ILE A 447 26.95 12.28 -29.54
C ILE A 447 25.58 12.96 -29.43
N ALA A 448 25.37 13.69 -28.34
CA ALA A 448 24.19 14.54 -28.14
C ALA A 448 24.54 16.00 -28.40
N ASN A 449 23.78 16.69 -29.28
CA ASN A 449 23.99 18.10 -29.62
C ASN A 449 25.42 18.43 -30.09
N GLY A 450 26.11 17.47 -30.73
CA GLY A 450 27.47 17.63 -31.23
C GLY A 450 28.57 17.50 -30.17
N ILE A 451 28.23 17.08 -28.95
CA ILE A 451 29.17 16.88 -27.85
C ILE A 451 29.06 15.42 -27.37
N GLU A 452 30.19 14.72 -27.32
CA GLU A 452 30.28 13.36 -26.79
C GLU A 452 29.88 13.35 -25.31
N CYS A 453 28.86 12.55 -24.97
CA CYS A 453 28.33 12.38 -23.62
C CYS A 453 28.09 13.71 -22.89
N ALA A 454 27.63 14.72 -23.63
CA ALA A 454 27.41 16.09 -23.16
C ALA A 454 28.62 16.74 -22.45
N GLY A 455 29.84 16.23 -22.64
CA GLY A 455 31.06 16.66 -21.95
C GLY A 455 31.21 16.11 -20.52
N ASN A 456 30.22 15.35 -20.07
CA ASN A 456 30.08 14.83 -18.71
C ASN A 456 30.39 13.33 -18.61
N GLY A 457 30.99 12.73 -19.65
CA GLY A 457 31.37 11.31 -19.65
C GLY A 457 32.41 11.00 -20.73
N GLU A 458 32.66 9.71 -20.91
CA GLU A 458 33.47 9.15 -22.00
C GLU A 458 32.64 8.09 -22.73
N CYS A 459 32.66 8.08 -24.06
CA CYS A 459 31.98 7.05 -24.85
C CYS A 459 32.79 5.75 -24.86
N VAL A 460 32.19 4.64 -24.46
CA VAL A 460 32.80 3.31 -24.46
C VAL A 460 31.81 2.33 -25.07
N CYS A 461 32.21 1.63 -26.13
CA CYS A 461 31.39 0.65 -26.85
C CYS A 461 30.03 1.20 -27.35
N GLY A 462 29.96 2.49 -27.73
CA GLY A 462 28.72 3.13 -28.18
C GLY A 462 27.79 3.59 -27.05
N GLU A 463 28.22 3.51 -25.79
CA GLU A 463 27.46 3.97 -24.63
C GLU A 463 28.24 4.98 -23.78
N CYS A 464 27.52 5.92 -23.16
CA CYS A 464 28.13 6.98 -22.36
C CYS A 464 28.44 6.53 -20.92
N ARG A 465 29.73 6.48 -20.56
CA ARG A 465 30.19 6.32 -19.17
C ARG A 465 30.32 7.69 -18.51
N CYS A 466 29.29 8.06 -17.76
CA CYS A 466 29.21 9.37 -17.13
C CYS A 466 30.14 9.55 -15.91
N LYS A 467 30.64 10.79 -15.74
CA LYS A 467 31.40 11.24 -14.57
C LYS A 467 30.51 11.28 -13.34
N GLN A 468 31.06 10.87 -12.20
CA GLN A 468 30.43 11.01 -10.89
C GLN A 468 31.04 12.18 -10.13
N THR A 469 30.22 12.90 -9.38
CA THR A 469 30.64 14.05 -8.56
C THR A 469 30.24 13.84 -7.09
N ASN A 470 30.74 14.69 -6.19
CA ASN A 470 30.42 14.61 -4.76
C ASN A 470 28.96 15.02 -4.41
N LEU A 471 28.19 15.50 -5.37
CA LEU A 471 26.81 15.96 -5.19
C LEU A 471 25.80 15.02 -5.89
N GLY A 472 26.27 14.11 -6.75
CA GLY A 472 25.41 13.39 -7.70
C GLY A 472 26.16 12.88 -8.93
N TYR A 473 25.42 12.29 -9.86
CA TYR A 473 25.96 11.71 -11.11
C TYR A 473 25.12 12.13 -12.32
N PHE A 474 25.68 12.00 -13.51
CA PHE A 474 24.91 12.21 -14.75
C PHE A 474 24.29 10.89 -15.23
N ASP A 475 23.07 10.95 -15.74
CA ASP A 475 22.32 9.77 -16.20
C ASP A 475 22.96 9.18 -17.48
N PRO A 476 23.40 7.91 -17.47
CA PRO A 476 23.92 7.27 -18.67
C PRO A 476 22.86 7.07 -19.77
N ASN A 477 21.57 6.95 -19.41
CA ASN A 477 20.49 6.68 -20.38
C ASN A 477 20.17 7.87 -21.29
N ASP A 478 20.61 9.08 -20.91
CA ASP A 478 20.36 10.30 -21.68
C ASP A 478 21.65 10.94 -22.24
N ASN A 479 22.70 10.14 -22.36
CA ASN A 479 24.03 10.58 -22.79
C ASN A 479 24.65 11.63 -21.84
N CYS A 480 24.46 11.45 -20.52
CA CYS A 480 24.98 12.32 -19.47
C CYS A 480 24.48 13.77 -19.55
N GLN A 481 23.28 13.98 -20.08
CA GLN A 481 22.66 15.31 -20.20
C GLN A 481 22.02 15.73 -18.88
N THR A 482 21.34 14.81 -18.19
CA THR A 482 20.66 15.07 -16.93
C THR A 482 21.59 14.80 -15.77
N TYR A 483 21.72 15.80 -14.89
CA TYR A 483 22.41 15.67 -13.63
C TYR A 483 21.42 15.28 -12.53
N ILE A 484 21.63 14.14 -11.90
CA ILE A 484 20.82 13.66 -10.78
C ILE A 484 21.50 14.08 -9.47
N ASP A 485 20.91 15.09 -8.80
CA ASP A 485 21.36 15.55 -7.49
C ASP A 485 20.87 14.59 -6.39
N ILE A 486 21.74 13.67 -6.00
CA ILE A 486 21.42 12.69 -4.95
C ILE A 486 21.27 13.41 -3.60
N CYS A 487 22.05 14.46 -3.34
CA CYS A 487 21.96 15.18 -2.07
C CYS A 487 20.61 15.85 -1.89
N GLU A 488 20.00 16.42 -2.93
CA GLU A 488 18.63 16.93 -2.85
C GLU A 488 17.61 15.80 -2.62
N THR A 489 17.77 14.67 -3.29
CA THR A 489 16.84 13.53 -3.22
C THR A 489 16.78 12.91 -1.82
N ILE A 490 17.91 12.82 -1.11
CA ILE A 490 17.97 12.19 0.23
C ILE A 490 17.77 13.17 1.39
N LYS A 491 17.58 14.47 1.09
CA LYS A 491 17.52 15.54 2.10
C LYS A 491 16.39 15.34 3.11
N GLU A 492 15.18 15.05 2.63
CA GLU A 492 13.99 14.89 3.49
C GLU A 492 14.06 13.62 4.34
N CYS A 493 14.51 12.51 3.74
CA CYS A 493 14.83 11.25 4.43
C CYS A 493 15.85 11.48 5.57
N THR A 494 16.95 12.19 5.27
CA THR A 494 18.01 12.49 6.24
C THR A 494 17.49 13.31 7.42
N LEU A 495 16.63 14.29 7.15
CA LEU A 495 16.00 15.11 8.19
C LEU A 495 15.02 14.30 9.05
N CYS A 496 14.23 13.42 8.44
CA CYS A 496 13.26 12.57 9.14
C CYS A 496 13.95 11.61 10.11
N LEU A 497 14.95 10.87 9.61
CA LEU A 497 15.69 9.88 10.41
C LEU A 497 16.46 10.54 11.56
N ASN A 498 16.99 11.74 11.35
CA ASN A 498 17.60 12.52 12.42
C ASN A 498 16.58 12.95 13.50
N GLY A 499 15.36 13.31 13.09
CA GLY A 499 14.26 13.60 14.01
C GLY A 499 13.84 12.39 14.85
N ALA A 500 13.70 11.22 14.20
CA ALA A 500 13.35 9.96 14.87
C ALA A 500 14.37 9.55 15.94
N LYS A 501 15.66 9.82 15.72
CA LYS A 501 16.74 9.57 16.71
C LYS A 501 16.50 10.30 18.04
N LYS A 502 15.85 11.46 18.05
CA LYS A 502 15.72 12.33 19.22
C LYS A 502 14.59 11.90 20.18
N LEU A 503 13.66 11.08 19.73
CA LEU A 503 12.45 10.72 20.49
C LEU A 503 12.62 9.56 21.49
N ASN A 504 13.81 8.96 21.65
CA ASN A 504 14.07 7.87 22.62
C ASN A 504 12.94 6.82 22.68
N PHE A 505 12.50 6.30 21.53
CA PHE A 505 11.62 5.14 21.47
C PHE A 505 12.43 3.87 21.76
N PHE A 506 12.87 3.71 23.01
CA PHE A 506 13.45 2.48 23.53
C PHE A 506 12.34 1.62 24.14
N ASP A 507 11.60 0.92 23.29
CA ASP A 507 10.96 -0.35 23.63
C ASP A 507 10.70 -1.13 22.34
N ASP A 508 10.73 -2.46 22.45
CA ASP A 508 10.91 -3.54 21.45
C ASP A 508 9.89 -3.62 20.28
N GLY A 509 9.43 -2.49 19.73
CA GLY A 509 8.47 -2.42 18.62
C GLY A 509 8.50 -1.13 17.80
N SER A 510 9.50 -0.27 17.98
CA SER A 510 9.56 1.07 17.36
C SER A 510 10.23 1.14 15.99
N ASP A 511 10.94 0.10 15.55
CA ASP A 511 11.51 0.03 14.19
C ASP A 511 10.41 0.08 13.11
N PHE A 512 9.22 -0.47 13.41
CA PHE A 512 8.07 -0.42 12.52
C PHE A 512 7.54 1.01 12.30
N VAL A 513 7.52 1.84 13.35
CA VAL A 513 6.97 3.21 13.30
C VAL A 513 7.89 4.16 12.54
N VAL A 514 9.22 4.04 12.72
CA VAL A 514 10.19 4.83 11.96
C VAL A 514 10.15 4.45 10.47
N ARG A 515 9.91 3.16 10.17
CA ARG A 515 9.76 2.67 8.79
C ARG A 515 8.47 3.17 8.12
N GLU A 516 7.34 3.22 8.83
CA GLU A 516 6.10 3.82 8.29
C GLU A 516 6.19 5.34 8.12
N GLU A 517 6.75 6.08 9.09
CA GLU A 517 6.76 7.56 9.02
C GLU A 517 7.90 8.15 8.17
N CYS A 518 9.10 7.57 8.25
CA CYS A 518 10.26 8.05 7.49
C CYS A 518 10.50 7.26 6.20
N GLY A 519 10.04 6.01 6.09
CA GLY A 519 10.22 5.19 4.87
C GLY A 519 9.55 5.82 3.64
N VAL A 520 8.40 6.48 3.80
CA VAL A 520 7.72 7.20 2.70
C VAL A 520 8.52 8.43 2.23
N LYS A 521 9.41 8.98 3.07
CA LYS A 521 10.26 10.14 2.75
C LYS A 521 11.65 9.74 2.23
N CYS A 522 11.95 8.45 2.25
CA CYS A 522 13.17 7.89 1.69
C CYS A 522 12.92 7.37 0.28
N PRO A 523 13.93 7.40 -0.62
CA PRO A 523 13.75 6.92 -1.98
C PRO A 523 13.32 5.44 -1.99
N SER A 524 12.41 5.08 -2.88
CA SER A 524 11.83 3.74 -3.01
C SER A 524 12.83 2.64 -3.32
N ASP A 525 14.01 3.00 -3.82
CA ASP A 525 15.09 2.08 -4.20
C ASP A 525 15.86 1.51 -2.98
N PHE A 526 15.44 1.84 -1.75
CA PHE A 526 16.02 1.36 -0.51
C PHE A 526 14.98 0.59 0.29
N GLU A 527 15.22 -0.71 0.50
CA GLU A 527 14.21 -1.61 1.05
C GLU A 527 14.30 -1.75 2.57
N ASP A 528 15.50 -1.63 3.17
CA ASP A 528 15.72 -1.84 4.61
C ASP A 528 16.38 -0.65 5.34
N LEU A 529 15.75 -0.26 6.45
CA LEU A 529 16.28 0.66 7.46
C LEU A 529 16.84 -0.16 8.62
N GLN A 530 18.16 -0.12 8.85
CA GLN A 530 18.78 -0.79 10.00
C GLN A 530 19.38 0.23 10.96
N MET A 531 19.06 0.10 12.25
CA MET A 531 19.66 0.90 13.32
C MET A 531 20.92 0.21 13.87
N ARG A 532 22.07 0.89 13.83
CA ARG A 532 23.29 0.41 14.50
C ARG A 532 23.31 0.78 15.99
N ARG A 533 24.08 0.01 16.77
CA ARG A 533 24.29 0.20 18.23
C ARG A 533 24.87 1.58 18.61
N ASP A 534 25.39 2.35 17.66
CA ASP A 534 25.87 3.73 17.83
C ASP A 534 24.78 4.80 17.54
N GLY A 535 23.55 4.36 17.26
CA GLY A 535 22.40 5.22 16.96
C GLY A 535 22.40 5.77 15.54
N LEU A 536 23.05 5.08 14.61
CA LEU A 536 23.15 5.45 13.20
C LEU A 536 22.14 4.65 12.38
N TYR A 537 21.41 5.29 11.47
CA TYR A 537 20.54 4.58 10.52
C TYR A 537 21.33 4.27 9.24
N ILE A 538 21.21 3.03 8.77
CA ILE A 538 21.74 2.55 7.49
C ILE A 538 20.55 2.22 6.59
N LEU A 539 20.52 2.80 5.39
CA LEU A 539 19.63 2.38 4.31
C LEU A 539 20.39 1.42 3.41
N ILE A 540 19.87 0.21 3.21
CA ILE A 540 20.46 -0.84 2.38
C ILE A 540 19.56 -1.11 1.16
N ASN A 541 20.18 -1.23 -0.01
CA ASN A 541 19.52 -1.76 -1.22
C ASN A 541 19.67 -3.29 -1.20
N ALA A 542 18.55 -4.03 -1.12
CA ALA A 542 18.58 -5.46 -0.85
C ALA A 542 18.69 -6.30 -2.14
N LYS A 543 19.88 -6.82 -2.41
CA LYS A 543 20.03 -8.17 -2.96
C LYS A 543 21.09 -8.92 -2.13
N GLU A 544 20.60 -9.51 -1.04
CA GLU A 544 21.20 -10.52 -0.14
C GLU A 544 21.85 -10.08 1.20
N HIS A 545 21.80 -11.04 2.13
CA HIS A 545 21.95 -10.96 3.59
C HIS A 545 23.33 -10.51 4.09
N PHE A 546 23.36 -9.71 5.16
CA PHE A 546 24.56 -9.50 6.00
C PHE A 546 24.54 -10.35 7.28
N THR A 547 25.57 -11.18 7.45
CA THR A 547 25.99 -11.76 8.74
C THR A 547 27.02 -10.85 9.44
N GLU A 548 26.98 -10.83 10.77
CA GLU A 548 27.83 -10.00 11.64
C GLU A 548 29.36 -10.15 11.39
N GLU A 549 30.07 -9.07 11.72
CA GLU A 549 31.54 -8.88 11.83
C GLU A 549 32.27 -8.23 10.64
N ALA A 550 32.25 -6.89 10.58
CA ALA A 550 33.36 -6.12 10.02
C ALA A 550 33.62 -4.84 10.86
N LYS A 551 34.77 -4.81 11.53
CA LYS A 551 35.33 -3.61 12.17
C LYS A 551 35.70 -2.59 11.10
N VAL A 552 35.17 -1.37 11.15
CA VAL A 552 35.64 -0.26 10.30
C VAL A 552 36.33 0.80 11.16
N ASN A 553 37.66 0.72 11.18
CA ASN A 553 38.53 1.87 11.24
C ASN A 553 38.99 2.15 9.80
N ALA A 554 38.24 2.94 9.03
CA ALA A 554 38.72 3.69 7.85
C ALA A 554 37.54 4.42 7.20
N VAL A 555 37.53 5.75 7.30
CA VAL A 555 36.79 6.62 6.38
C VAL A 555 37.58 6.58 5.07
N GLY A 556 37.13 5.78 4.10
CA GLY A 556 37.75 5.68 2.77
C GLY A 556 37.45 6.88 1.86
N SER A 557 38.27 7.08 0.83
CA SER A 557 38.25 8.23 -0.10
C SER A 557 37.08 8.23 -1.11
N ASP A 558 36.29 7.17 -1.17
CA ASP A 558 35.27 6.95 -2.23
C ASP A 558 33.83 7.12 -1.72
N MET A 559 33.63 7.84 -0.61
CA MET A 559 32.29 8.13 -0.06
C MET A 559 31.78 9.50 -0.53
N MET A 560 30.56 9.53 -1.06
CA MET A 560 29.85 10.78 -1.35
C MET A 560 29.35 11.42 -0.06
N ARG A 561 29.56 12.72 0.13
CA ARG A 561 29.24 13.44 1.37
C ARG A 561 28.26 14.58 1.10
N CYS A 562 27.03 14.45 1.59
CA CYS A 562 26.02 15.50 1.57
C CYS A 562 25.99 16.25 2.91
N VAL A 563 25.88 17.59 2.87
CA VAL A 563 25.81 18.43 4.07
C VAL A 563 24.54 19.28 4.02
N PHE A 564 23.69 19.15 5.03
CA PHE A 564 22.43 19.87 5.13
C PHE A 564 22.47 20.85 6.31
N GLU A 565 22.07 22.09 6.07
CA GLU A 565 21.84 23.08 7.13
C GLU A 565 20.37 23.07 7.53
N THR A 566 20.10 22.92 8.83
CA THR A 566 18.72 22.89 9.36
C THR A 566 18.65 23.59 10.72
N ILE A 567 17.43 23.90 11.16
CA ILE A 567 17.15 24.47 12.47
C ILE A 567 16.42 23.41 13.29
N ILE A 568 17.03 22.98 14.39
CA ILE A 568 16.47 21.98 15.30
C ILE A 568 16.35 22.65 16.67
N ASP A 569 15.14 22.70 17.24
CA ASP A 569 14.83 23.35 18.52
C ASP A 569 15.33 24.80 18.66
N GLY A 570 15.37 25.54 17.55
CA GLY A 570 15.84 26.93 17.51
C GLY A 570 17.37 27.08 17.39
N GLU A 571 18.13 25.99 17.26
CA GLU A 571 19.57 26.00 17.02
C GLU A 571 19.91 25.68 15.55
N SER A 572 20.93 26.35 15.00
CA SER A 572 21.43 26.05 13.66
C SER A 572 22.36 24.84 13.70
N CYS A 573 21.97 23.78 13.02
CA CYS A 573 22.65 22.50 13.01
C CYS A 573 23.08 22.12 11.58
N LYS A 574 24.25 21.49 11.48
CA LYS A 574 24.75 20.86 10.25
C LYS A 574 24.64 19.35 10.37
N LEU A 575 23.91 18.74 9.45
CA LEU A 575 23.76 17.30 9.29
C LEU A 575 24.66 16.84 8.15
N GLU A 576 25.36 15.72 8.34
CA GLU A 576 26.23 15.13 7.33
C GLU A 576 25.74 13.71 6.99
N ALA A 577 25.42 13.46 5.73
CA ALA A 577 25.12 12.14 5.21
C ALA A 577 26.27 11.66 4.33
N PHE A 578 26.64 10.39 4.48
CA PHE A 578 27.70 9.73 3.72
C PHE A 578 27.08 8.57 2.94
N MET A 579 27.46 8.40 1.69
CA MET A 579 26.98 7.30 0.85
C MET A 579 28.17 6.54 0.27
N GLU A 580 28.11 5.21 0.36
CA GLU A 580 29.09 4.29 -0.20
C GLU A 580 28.39 3.42 -1.25
N ARG A 581 28.93 3.38 -2.48
CA ARG A 581 28.47 2.49 -3.54
C ARG A 581 29.49 1.37 -3.72
N LYS A 582 29.10 0.13 -3.42
CA LYS A 582 29.91 -1.05 -3.72
C LYS A 582 29.44 -1.67 -5.03
N VAL A 583 30.39 -1.84 -5.95
CA VAL A 583 30.17 -2.60 -7.18
C VAL A 583 31.03 -3.84 -7.07
N GLU A 584 30.44 -4.96 -6.67
CA GLU A 584 31.10 -6.25 -6.65
C GLU A 584 30.39 -7.18 -7.65
N LYS A 585 31.17 -8.01 -8.35
CA LYS A 585 30.80 -8.79 -9.55
C LYS A 585 29.33 -9.28 -9.55
N ASP A 586 28.49 -8.54 -10.29
CA ASP A 586 27.06 -8.77 -10.55
C ASP A 586 26.03 -8.35 -9.48
N GLN A 587 26.45 -7.67 -8.40
CA GLN A 587 25.55 -7.03 -7.43
C GLN A 587 25.91 -5.55 -7.20
N LYS A 588 24.90 -4.66 -7.32
CA LYS A 588 25.01 -3.23 -7.02
C LYS A 588 24.43 -2.98 -5.62
N GLU A 589 25.28 -2.85 -4.61
CA GLU A 589 24.85 -2.41 -3.27
C GLU A 589 25.19 -0.94 -3.05
N SER A 590 24.22 -0.15 -2.62
CA SER A 590 24.44 1.24 -2.15
C SER A 590 24.05 1.32 -0.69
N ASN A 591 24.99 1.74 0.17
CA ASN A 591 24.75 1.96 1.58
C ASN A 591 24.72 3.46 1.86
N ILE A 592 23.66 3.96 2.49
CA ILE A 592 23.59 5.34 3.00
C ILE A 592 23.84 5.30 4.51
N ILE A 593 24.88 5.98 4.94
CA ILE A 593 25.27 6.16 6.33
C ILE A 593 24.98 7.61 6.75
N ILE A 594 23.99 7.80 7.63
CA ILE A 594 23.61 9.15 8.08
C ILE A 594 24.33 9.50 9.40
N GLY A 595 25.35 10.35 9.33
CA GLY A 595 26.17 10.78 10.48
C GLY A 595 25.58 11.94 11.28
N THR A 596 25.89 12.00 12.58
CA THR A 596 25.33 13.00 13.51
C THR A 596 25.97 14.39 13.47
N GLU A 597 25.07 15.36 13.50
CA GLU A 597 25.05 16.68 14.15
C GLU A 597 26.33 17.32 14.74
N LYS A 598 26.69 18.50 14.20
CA LYS A 598 27.38 19.56 14.94
C LYS A 598 26.45 20.77 15.07
N CYS A 599 25.56 20.79 16.06
CA CYS A 599 24.84 22.01 16.41
C CYS A 599 25.84 23.00 17.02
N LYS A 600 25.83 24.23 16.53
CA LYS A 600 26.49 25.33 17.24
C LYS A 600 25.47 25.85 18.24
N LEU A 601 25.73 25.69 19.54
CA LEU A 601 25.14 26.58 20.54
C LEU A 601 25.39 28.00 20.02
N PHE A 602 24.32 28.79 19.87
CA PHE A 602 24.50 30.24 19.81
C PHE A 602 25.38 30.60 21.01
N PRO A 603 26.58 31.19 20.83
CA PRO A 603 27.31 31.69 21.97
C PRO A 603 26.49 32.87 22.48
N ILE A 604 25.66 32.65 23.50
CA ILE A 604 25.13 33.75 24.30
C ILE A 604 26.37 34.50 24.75
N ASN A 605 26.55 35.73 24.27
CA ASN A 605 27.72 36.52 24.60
C ASN A 605 27.61 36.88 26.09
N VAL A 606 28.15 36.01 26.95
CA VAL A 606 28.07 36.13 28.42
C VAL A 606 28.60 37.50 28.85
N TRP A 607 29.56 38.05 28.11
CA TRP A 607 30.05 39.41 28.32
C TRP A 607 28.96 40.47 28.13
N SER A 608 28.09 40.35 27.15
CA SER A 608 26.99 41.30 26.94
C SER A 608 26.01 41.30 28.10
N ILE A 609 25.65 40.12 28.63
CA ILE A 609 24.74 40.00 29.77
C ILE A 609 25.43 40.53 31.03
N MET A 610 26.68 40.14 31.29
CA MET A 610 27.47 40.64 32.42
C MET A 610 27.62 42.16 32.40
N ILE A 611 27.90 42.75 31.23
CA ILE A 611 28.04 44.20 31.05
C ILE A 611 26.70 44.90 31.28
N MET A 612 25.60 44.38 30.72
CA MET A 612 24.25 44.95 30.88
C MET A 612 23.79 44.89 32.34
N SER A 613 24.00 43.77 33.03
CA SER A 613 23.68 43.63 34.45
C SER A 613 24.54 44.58 35.30
N PHE A 614 25.85 44.67 35.04
CA PHE A 614 26.74 45.57 35.77
C PHE A 614 26.37 47.05 35.58
N LEU A 615 26.10 47.48 34.34
CA LEU A 615 25.60 48.83 34.03
C LEU A 615 24.27 49.11 34.74
N GLY A 616 23.35 48.13 34.79
CA GLY A 616 22.09 48.25 35.50
C GLY A 616 22.28 48.53 36.99
N PHE A 617 23.15 47.77 37.67
CA PHE A 617 23.46 48.01 39.09
C PHE A 617 24.14 49.37 39.33
N LEU A 618 25.02 49.80 38.42
CA LEU A 618 25.72 51.08 38.53
C LEU A 618 24.76 52.27 38.37
N LEU A 619 23.83 52.18 37.41
CA LEU A 619 22.78 53.19 37.20
C LEU A 619 21.79 53.24 38.36
N LEU A 620 21.39 52.09 38.91
CA LEU A 620 20.51 52.02 40.09
C LEU A 620 21.20 52.67 41.31
N GLY A 621 22.49 52.39 41.52
CA GLY A 621 23.28 53.01 42.59
C GLY A 621 23.37 54.54 42.44
N LEU A 622 23.63 55.04 41.23
CA LEU A 622 23.64 56.47 40.93
C LEU A 622 22.27 57.12 41.16
N LEU A 623 21.18 56.46 40.78
CA LEU A 623 19.82 56.95 41.01
C LEU A 623 19.54 57.11 42.51
N ILE A 624 19.90 56.10 43.32
CA ILE A 624 19.72 56.14 44.78
C ILE A 624 20.54 57.29 45.40
N LEU A 625 21.79 57.48 44.96
CA LEU A 625 22.64 58.59 45.41
C LEU A 625 22.07 59.95 45.02
N LEU A 626 21.53 60.09 43.81
CA LEU A 626 20.86 61.33 43.37
C LEU A 626 19.62 61.61 44.21
N ILE A 627 18.78 60.61 44.47
CA ILE A 627 17.59 60.75 45.32
C ILE A 627 18.00 61.16 46.74
N ALA A 628 19.03 60.53 47.31
CA ALA A 628 19.57 60.91 48.61
C ALA A 628 20.14 62.33 48.62
N TRP A 629 20.88 62.73 47.58
CA TRP A 629 21.45 64.07 47.44
C TRP A 629 20.36 65.13 47.31
N PHE A 630 19.32 64.89 46.50
CA PHE A 630 18.15 65.77 46.41
C PHE A 630 17.39 65.82 47.74
N GLY A 631 17.27 64.70 48.45
CA GLY A 631 16.69 64.65 49.80
C GLY A 631 17.46 65.50 50.81
N ILE A 632 18.79 65.39 50.83
CA ILE A 632 19.67 66.19 51.69
C ILE A 632 19.57 67.67 51.30
N MET A 633 19.64 68.00 50.01
CA MET A 633 19.49 69.37 49.52
C MET A 633 18.13 69.96 49.91
N TYR A 634 17.06 69.19 49.79
CA TYR A 634 15.73 69.62 50.21
C TYR A 634 15.66 69.87 51.72
N TYR A 635 16.21 68.95 52.52
CA TYR A 635 16.26 69.09 53.97
C TYR A 635 17.08 70.31 54.39
N GLN A 636 18.29 70.48 53.84
CA GLN A 636 19.15 71.64 54.12
C GLN A 636 18.51 72.95 53.65
N ARG A 637 17.82 72.96 52.50
CA ARG A 637 17.10 74.15 52.03
C ARG A 637 15.92 74.49 52.95
N LYS A 638 15.22 73.49 53.48
CA LYS A 638 14.17 73.69 54.48
C LYS A 638 14.74 74.26 55.78
N GLU A 639 15.80 73.66 56.34
CA GLU A 639 16.47 74.19 57.53
C GLU A 639 17.03 75.58 57.31
N TYR A 640 17.61 75.88 56.15
CA TYR A 640 18.08 77.22 55.82
C TYR A 640 16.94 78.24 55.80
N LEU A 641 15.78 77.89 55.23
CA LEU A 641 14.60 78.74 55.23
C LEU A 641 14.02 78.92 56.64
N ASP A 642 13.99 77.87 57.46
CA ASP A 642 13.53 77.95 58.85
C ASP A 642 14.51 78.76 59.72
N HIS A 643 15.82 78.62 59.50
CA HIS A 643 16.84 79.44 60.15
C HIS A 643 16.77 80.91 59.70
N LYS A 644 16.53 81.18 58.41
CA LYS A 644 16.34 82.54 57.90
C LYS A 644 15.08 83.19 58.47
N LYS A 645 13.97 82.45 58.61
CA LYS A 645 12.78 82.91 59.35
C LYS A 645 13.09 83.17 60.82
N GLY A 646 13.92 82.33 61.46
CA GLY A 646 14.37 82.53 62.84
C GLY A 646 15.26 83.78 63.03
N LEU A 647 16.09 84.12 62.03
CA LEU A 647 16.93 85.32 62.04
C LEU A 647 16.14 86.59 61.71
N GLU A 648 15.10 86.51 60.87
CA GLU A 648 14.21 87.64 60.57
C GLU A 648 13.21 87.94 61.71
N MET A 649 12.97 86.99 62.64
CA MET A 649 12.07 87.17 63.80
C MET A 649 12.76 87.64 65.09
N ASN A 650 14.10 87.74 65.15
CA ASN A 650 14.81 88.19 66.36
C ASN A 650 15.48 89.55 66.16
N GLN A 651 14.64 90.59 66.18
CA GLN A 651 15.05 91.98 66.43
C GLN A 651 15.14 92.25 67.94
N PHE A 652 16.29 92.79 68.37
CA PHE A 652 16.50 93.66 69.55
C PHE A 652 16.33 93.11 70.99
N LYS A 653 17.44 93.23 71.75
CA LYS A 653 17.69 94.08 72.95
C LYS A 653 18.29 93.36 74.17
N ALA A 654 19.17 94.09 74.85
CA ALA A 654 20.28 93.62 75.67
C ALA A 654 20.11 93.79 77.19
N ASN A 655 21.08 93.20 77.90
CA ASN A 655 21.64 93.51 79.24
C ASN A 655 20.94 92.82 80.44
N PRO A 656 21.57 92.60 81.63
CA PRO A 656 22.95 92.81 82.12
C PRO A 656 23.57 91.61 82.89
N LEU A 657 24.86 91.70 83.30
CA LEU A 657 25.69 90.77 84.15
C LEU A 657 26.77 90.00 83.32
N TYR A 658 28.02 90.48 83.17
CA TYR A 658 29.17 90.35 84.11
C TYR A 658 29.57 88.87 84.37
N THR A 659 30.80 88.31 84.23
CA THR A 659 32.20 88.68 83.83
C THR A 659 33.06 87.40 83.64
N GLU A 660 34.26 87.49 83.04
CA GLU A 660 35.32 86.44 82.93
C GLU A 660 35.78 85.84 84.29
N PRO A 661 36.35 84.61 84.34
CA PRO A 661 37.83 84.47 84.37
C PRO A 661 38.50 83.12 83.94
N VAL A 662 39.75 83.25 83.46
CA VAL A 662 41.07 82.59 83.76
C VAL A 662 41.16 81.19 84.45
N THR A 663 42.05 80.29 83.96
CA THR A 663 43.30 79.76 84.61
C THR A 663 43.86 78.45 84.02
N GLU A 664 45.20 78.45 83.86
CA GLU A 664 46.12 77.34 83.58
C GLU A 664 46.16 76.29 84.71
N HIS A 665 46.67 75.07 84.44
CA HIS A 665 47.96 74.59 85.00
C HIS A 665 48.30 73.12 84.67
N SER A 666 49.48 72.96 84.06
CA SER A 666 50.57 71.98 84.22
C SER A 666 50.34 70.56 84.81
N ALA A 667 50.73 69.58 84.00
CA ALA A 667 51.78 68.55 84.20
C ALA A 667 52.23 68.16 85.62
N VAL A 668 52.62 66.89 85.80
CA VAL A 668 53.93 66.45 86.33
C VAL A 668 54.09 64.93 86.13
N MET A 669 55.29 64.55 85.66
CA MET A 669 55.84 63.18 85.64
C MET A 669 56.26 62.74 87.04
N HIS A 670 56.21 61.42 87.31
CA HIS A 670 57.32 60.72 87.92
C HIS A 670 57.41 59.29 87.38
#